data_AF-A0A167UXK7-F1
#
_entry.id   AF-A0A167UXK7-F1
#
_cell.length_a   1.000
_cell.length_b   1.000
_cell.length_c   1.000
_cell.angle_alpha   90.00
_cell.angle_beta   90.00
_cell.angle_gamma   90.00
#
_symmetry.space_group_name_H-M   'P 1'
#
loop_
_entity.id
_entity.type
_entity.pdbx_description
1 polymer ?
#
loop_
_entity_poly.entity_id
_entity_poly.type
_entity_poly.pdbx_seq_one_letter_code
_entity_poly.pdbx_strand_id
1 'polypeptide(L)'
;MRGAPPEVTATWPKPNYDNPEFIGNQLIIVGIVFGAISLVTVCLRLWVRLWMKRNAGWDDLFIVIGLVFIILSTVANILGTINWGWGVHIWDLRKSTLRSLAIESWLSEVLFIVIMTFVHISILASYLRIGTSRRFRYGTWFMIGLQICWGIAFFLTGVLSCIPLKNEWGPNYPEGCISEAARMITATISNIFIDIIILVLPIPTLLRVQLPWKERIILVVLMSIGSVAVVASIVRTYYMWVCVVQSYDISWWGYDTWLWNILEINLSATCASVPTLRPLYHRIVVEGMRSISSGRDNAKYEMSASDGFVMSKRDFEASQIRQMTTIEVEEDFGIWLLLSPLPPVPIFDIPHEQQIERHGSPSINPSMRPYEDDDDLPMQGHKTMIRPISSLVRPGTGINLRTGIAGTISLRRYSSVTQIPTLLQPCRSSLRKNQVYGLFTLLGNIALLSTATTTTKNSAAMALNRSDAPLVWIDCEMTGLDPENDKIIELCCFITDSNLNLLDTNGFEATIHQPKEVMDSMNQWCIDHHGASGLTRAVLESTTTAEEAAQGLLAYIQKYIPQERTGVLAGNSVHADKAFLVRGAYKPVMDWLHYRIMDVSTLKEAARRWGSDEMLEGVPKKKYSHTAKDDILESIEEMKYYRKQLFGRD
;
A
#
# COMPACT_ATOMS: atom_id res chain seq x y z
N MET A 1 19.25 26.82 -19.67
CA MET A 1 19.63 27.71 -18.55
C MET A 1 19.91 29.13 -19.03
N ARG A 2 19.03 30.07 -18.69
CA ARG A 2 19.15 31.52 -18.92
C ARG A 2 20.46 32.09 -18.35
N GLY A 3 21.27 32.73 -19.18
CA GLY A 3 22.46 33.45 -18.74
C GLY A 3 22.12 34.75 -18.01
N ALA A 4 22.89 35.09 -16.98
CA ALA A 4 22.81 36.39 -16.32
C ALA A 4 23.43 37.50 -17.19
N PRO A 5 22.79 38.68 -17.32
CA PRO A 5 23.38 39.84 -18.00
C PRO A 5 24.70 40.30 -17.36
N PRO A 6 25.63 40.89 -18.12
CA PRO A 6 26.89 41.41 -17.57
C PRO A 6 26.70 42.32 -16.35
N GLU A 7 25.68 43.17 -16.39
CA GLU A 7 25.30 44.13 -15.35
C GLU A 7 24.91 43.43 -14.04
N VAL A 8 24.26 42.26 -14.14
CA VAL A 8 23.88 41.43 -12.99
C VAL A 8 25.09 40.63 -12.48
N THR A 9 25.91 40.08 -13.38
CA THR A 9 27.13 39.38 -12.95
C THR A 9 28.15 40.30 -12.28
N ALA A 10 28.06 41.61 -12.51
CA ALA A 10 28.90 42.62 -11.87
C ALA A 10 28.45 43.01 -10.44
N THR A 11 27.22 42.68 -10.02
CA THR A 11 26.75 42.90 -8.65
C THR A 11 26.92 41.68 -7.74
N TRP A 12 27.32 40.54 -8.29
CA TRP A 12 27.59 39.31 -7.52
C TRP A 12 28.81 39.45 -6.60
N PRO A 13 28.81 38.78 -5.43
CA PRO A 13 29.96 38.76 -4.54
C PRO A 13 31.14 37.97 -5.15
N LYS A 14 32.31 38.05 -4.50
CA LYS A 14 33.50 37.30 -4.95
C LYS A 14 33.29 35.79 -4.74
N PRO A 15 33.46 34.95 -5.76
CA PRO A 15 33.29 33.51 -5.66
C PRO A 15 34.15 32.84 -4.56
N ASN A 16 33.50 32.01 -3.76
CA ASN A 16 34.06 31.21 -2.69
C ASN A 16 34.04 29.72 -3.07
N TYR A 17 35.07 29.28 -3.79
CA TYR A 17 35.17 27.91 -4.31
C TYR A 17 35.61 26.85 -3.28
N ASP A 18 35.94 27.25 -2.05
CA ASP A 18 36.60 26.39 -1.06
C ASP A 18 35.68 26.03 0.13
N ASN A 19 34.79 26.94 0.55
CA ASN A 19 33.71 26.67 1.50
C ASN A 19 32.46 27.50 1.13
N PRO A 20 31.76 27.18 0.03
CA PRO A 20 30.59 27.92 -0.43
C PRO A 20 29.44 27.86 0.58
N GLU A 21 28.52 28.84 0.52
CA GLU A 21 27.27 28.78 1.27
C GLU A 21 26.32 27.73 0.66
N PHE A 22 25.65 26.96 1.53
CA PHE A 22 24.83 25.82 1.14
C PHE A 22 23.53 25.78 1.95
N ILE A 23 22.39 25.76 1.26
CA ILE A 23 21.03 25.85 1.83
C ILE A 23 20.65 24.69 2.77
N GLY A 24 21.33 23.54 2.66
CA GLY A 24 21.20 22.39 3.55
C GLY A 24 20.78 21.09 2.88
N ASN A 25 20.56 20.06 3.70
CA ASN A 25 20.30 18.68 3.26
C ASN A 25 18.81 18.33 3.10
N GLN A 26 17.90 19.31 3.09
CA GLN A 26 16.43 19.09 3.05
C GLN A 26 16.02 18.18 1.87
N LEU A 27 16.53 18.46 0.66
CA LEU A 27 16.25 17.69 -0.57
C LEU A 27 16.65 16.22 -0.44
N ILE A 28 17.82 15.94 0.15
CA ILE A 28 18.32 14.57 0.35
C ILE A 28 17.44 13.83 1.36
N ILE A 29 17.12 14.48 2.50
CA ILE A 29 16.28 13.91 3.55
C ILE A 29 14.86 13.63 3.01
N VAL A 30 14.25 14.60 2.34
CA VAL A 30 12.91 14.48 1.76
C VAL A 30 12.87 13.43 0.64
N GLY A 31 13.88 13.39 -0.24
CA GLY A 31 13.99 12.37 -1.29
C GLY A 31 14.08 10.95 -0.75
N ILE A 32 14.87 10.72 0.30
CA ILE A 32 14.98 9.41 0.95
C ILE A 32 13.66 9.04 1.66
N VAL A 33 13.08 9.95 2.46
CA VAL A 33 11.87 9.67 3.25
C VAL A 33 10.65 9.46 2.36
N PHE A 34 10.35 10.38 1.44
CA PHE A 34 9.18 10.25 0.58
C PHE A 34 9.37 9.20 -0.53
N GLY A 35 10.61 8.97 -0.98
CA GLY A 35 10.96 7.84 -1.85
C GLY A 35 10.77 6.48 -1.19
N ALA A 36 11.09 6.36 0.11
CA ALA A 36 10.80 5.14 0.88
C ALA A 36 9.30 4.93 1.07
N ILE A 37 8.54 5.99 1.37
CA ILE A 37 7.07 5.92 1.52
C ILE A 37 6.38 5.53 0.20
N SER A 38 6.78 6.10 -0.94
CA SER A 38 6.21 5.76 -2.24
C SER A 38 6.58 4.33 -2.66
N LEU A 39 7.84 3.91 -2.46
CA LEU A 39 8.28 2.54 -2.69
C LEU A 39 7.47 1.53 -1.85
N VAL A 40 7.38 1.73 -0.54
CA VAL A 40 6.64 0.83 0.36
C VAL A 40 5.15 0.77 -0.02
N THR A 41 4.50 1.91 -0.30
CA THR A 41 3.07 1.90 -0.64
C THR A 41 2.77 1.30 -2.01
N VAL A 42 3.66 1.44 -3.00
CA VAL A 42 3.55 0.73 -4.29
C VAL A 42 3.87 -0.77 -4.13
N CYS A 43 4.85 -1.16 -3.32
CA CYS A 43 5.11 -2.57 -3.01
C CYS A 43 3.92 -3.23 -2.30
N LEU A 44 3.29 -2.55 -1.33
CA LEU A 44 2.07 -3.03 -0.66
C LEU A 44 0.89 -3.12 -1.63
N ARG A 45 0.75 -2.17 -2.58
CA ARG A 45 -0.21 -2.29 -3.69
C ARG A 45 0.05 -3.59 -4.46
N LEU A 46 1.26 -3.79 -4.96
CA LEU A 46 1.60 -4.97 -5.76
C LEU A 46 1.35 -6.27 -5.00
N TRP A 47 1.67 -6.33 -3.70
CA TRP A 47 1.35 -7.47 -2.83
C TRP A 47 -0.17 -7.75 -2.77
N VAL A 48 -0.99 -6.73 -2.49
CA VAL A 48 -2.45 -6.88 -2.44
C VAL A 48 -3.01 -7.33 -3.81
N ARG A 49 -2.45 -6.83 -4.91
CA ARG A 49 -2.99 -6.98 -6.27
C ARG A 49 -2.57 -8.30 -6.94
N LEU A 50 -1.31 -8.71 -6.76
CA LEU A 50 -0.73 -9.96 -7.26
C LEU A 50 -1.05 -11.15 -6.35
N TRP A 51 -0.80 -11.04 -5.04
CA TRP A 51 -0.92 -12.17 -4.11
C TRP A 51 -2.29 -12.23 -3.44
N MET A 52 -2.73 -11.19 -2.73
CA MET A 52 -3.97 -11.27 -1.92
C MET A 52 -5.26 -11.32 -2.75
N LYS A 53 -5.27 -10.69 -3.94
CA LYS A 53 -6.47 -10.59 -4.80
C LYS A 53 -6.31 -11.20 -6.19
N ARG A 54 -5.10 -11.59 -6.61
CA ARG A 54 -4.80 -12.23 -7.92
C ARG A 54 -5.55 -11.60 -9.11
N ASN A 55 -5.55 -10.27 -9.16
CA ASN A 55 -6.37 -9.46 -10.08
C ASN A 55 -5.58 -8.20 -10.49
N ALA A 56 -4.29 -8.33 -10.81
CA ALA A 56 -3.47 -7.23 -11.30
C ALA A 56 -4.05 -6.65 -12.60
N GLY A 57 -3.76 -5.38 -12.90
CA GLY A 57 -4.28 -4.69 -14.07
C GLY A 57 -3.30 -3.65 -14.63
N TRP A 58 -3.69 -3.01 -15.73
CA TRP A 58 -2.91 -1.94 -16.36
C TRP A 58 -2.59 -0.79 -15.40
N ASP A 59 -3.47 -0.54 -14.43
CA ASP A 59 -3.26 0.40 -13.32
C ASP A 59 -2.00 0.10 -12.49
N ASP A 60 -1.68 -1.19 -12.28
CA ASP A 60 -0.49 -1.63 -11.56
C ASP A 60 0.77 -1.60 -12.44
N LEU A 61 0.63 -1.81 -13.76
CA LEU A 61 1.77 -1.69 -14.69
C LEU A 61 2.25 -0.24 -14.79
N PHE A 62 1.33 0.71 -14.97
CA PHE A 62 1.70 2.12 -15.13
C PHE A 62 2.36 2.71 -13.86
N ILE A 63 1.91 2.34 -12.66
CA ILE A 63 2.56 2.80 -11.43
C ILE A 63 3.95 2.16 -11.21
N VAL A 64 4.19 0.92 -11.68
CA VAL A 64 5.54 0.33 -11.67
C VAL A 64 6.49 1.07 -12.61
N ILE A 65 6.04 1.39 -13.82
CA ILE A 65 6.83 2.20 -14.76
C ILE A 65 7.11 3.59 -14.17
N GLY A 66 6.08 4.24 -13.59
CA GLY A 66 6.23 5.52 -12.88
C GLY A 66 7.23 5.45 -11.72
N LEU A 67 7.17 4.42 -10.87
CA LEU A 67 8.08 4.22 -9.74
C LEU A 67 9.54 4.10 -10.18
N VAL A 68 9.82 3.38 -11.27
CA VAL A 68 11.19 3.27 -11.82
C VAL A 68 11.73 4.65 -12.19
N PHE A 69 10.93 5.50 -12.84
CA PHE A 69 11.35 6.87 -13.17
C PHE A 69 11.41 7.80 -11.94
N ILE A 70 10.54 7.63 -10.94
CA ILE A 70 10.60 8.38 -9.65
C ILE A 70 11.91 8.10 -8.93
N ILE A 71 12.32 6.84 -8.84
CA ILE A 71 13.61 6.44 -8.26
C ILE A 71 14.75 7.06 -9.07
N LEU A 72 14.69 6.99 -10.40
CA LEU A 72 15.73 7.54 -11.29
C LEU A 72 15.88 9.06 -11.14
N SER A 73 14.76 9.80 -11.07
CA SER A 73 14.74 11.25 -10.85
C SER A 73 15.23 11.61 -9.44
N THR A 74 14.78 10.91 -8.40
CA THR A 74 15.19 11.18 -7.01
C THR A 74 16.70 10.95 -6.84
N VAL A 75 17.26 9.90 -7.45
CA VAL A 75 18.70 9.65 -7.48
C VAL A 75 19.44 10.73 -8.28
N ALA A 76 18.92 11.17 -9.43
CA ALA A 76 19.54 12.24 -10.22
C ALA A 76 19.66 13.57 -9.44
N ASN A 77 18.58 13.98 -8.76
CA ASN A 77 18.54 15.22 -7.97
C ASN A 77 19.47 15.17 -6.74
N ILE A 78 19.53 14.02 -6.04
CA ILE A 78 20.47 13.80 -4.93
C ILE A 78 21.92 13.83 -5.44
N LEU A 79 22.23 13.19 -6.57
CA LEU A 79 23.55 13.25 -7.18
C LEU A 79 23.90 14.66 -7.67
N GLY A 80 22.94 15.43 -8.19
CA GLY A 80 23.14 16.84 -8.56
C GLY A 80 23.44 17.74 -7.37
N THR A 81 22.76 17.53 -6.24
CA THR A 81 23.06 18.21 -4.97
C THR A 81 24.50 17.92 -4.51
N ILE A 82 24.86 16.63 -4.41
CA ILE A 82 26.17 16.21 -3.84
C ILE A 82 27.35 16.50 -4.78
N ASN A 83 27.20 16.34 -6.10
CA ASN A 83 28.33 16.39 -7.05
C ASN A 83 28.36 17.66 -7.90
N TRP A 84 27.22 18.33 -8.11
CA TRP A 84 27.09 19.45 -9.03
C TRP A 84 26.63 20.77 -8.38
N GLY A 85 26.23 20.75 -7.10
CA GLY A 85 26.02 21.96 -6.31
C GLY A 85 24.65 22.62 -6.46
N TRP A 86 23.57 21.86 -6.62
CA TRP A 86 22.23 22.38 -6.29
C TRP A 86 22.21 22.82 -4.82
N GLY A 87 21.63 23.98 -4.53
CA GLY A 87 21.58 24.56 -3.19
C GLY A 87 22.82 25.38 -2.80
N VAL A 88 23.73 25.61 -3.75
CA VAL A 88 24.85 26.56 -3.67
C VAL A 88 24.61 27.72 -4.64
N HIS A 89 25.00 28.93 -4.27
CA HIS A 89 24.85 30.11 -5.12
C HIS A 89 25.64 30.01 -6.44
N ILE A 90 25.06 30.51 -7.54
CA ILE A 90 25.58 30.32 -8.89
C ILE A 90 26.97 30.93 -9.13
N TRP A 91 27.33 32.00 -8.40
CA TRP A 91 28.65 32.64 -8.48
C TRP A 91 29.74 31.81 -7.80
N ASP A 92 29.42 31.03 -6.78
CA ASP A 92 30.36 30.15 -6.07
C ASP A 92 30.63 28.83 -6.82
N LEU A 93 29.92 28.58 -7.92
CA LEU A 93 30.08 27.37 -8.74
C LEU A 93 31.15 27.55 -9.82
N ARG A 94 31.99 26.52 -9.98
CA ARG A 94 32.99 26.47 -11.06
C ARG A 94 32.27 26.35 -12.41
N LYS A 95 32.72 27.12 -13.41
CA LYS A 95 32.12 27.17 -14.77
C LYS A 95 32.01 25.80 -15.46
N SER A 96 32.85 24.83 -15.10
CA SER A 96 32.77 23.43 -15.53
C SER A 96 31.48 22.72 -15.10
N THR A 97 30.98 23.07 -13.91
CA THR A 97 29.87 22.39 -13.22
C THR A 97 28.51 22.90 -13.70
N LEU A 98 28.42 24.16 -14.13
CA LEU A 98 27.20 24.76 -14.72
C LEU A 98 26.65 23.93 -15.89
N ARG A 99 27.52 23.31 -16.69
CA ARG A 99 27.10 22.40 -17.77
C ARG A 99 26.44 21.12 -17.24
N SER A 100 26.94 20.57 -16.13
CA SER A 100 26.33 19.38 -15.50
C SER A 100 24.96 19.72 -14.92
N LEU A 101 24.82 20.88 -14.27
CA LEU A 101 23.53 21.37 -13.75
C LEU A 101 22.50 21.60 -14.87
N ALA A 102 22.91 22.15 -16.02
CA ALA A 102 22.04 22.32 -17.17
C ALA A 102 21.56 20.97 -17.75
N ILE A 103 22.43 19.96 -17.82
CA ILE A 103 22.09 18.60 -18.27
C ILE A 103 21.18 17.89 -17.27
N GLU A 104 21.43 18.04 -15.96
CA GLU A 104 20.59 17.46 -14.91
C GLU A 104 19.21 18.11 -14.87
N SER A 105 19.13 19.44 -14.94
CA SER A 105 17.86 20.20 -15.00
C SER A 105 16.97 19.73 -16.16
N TRP A 106 17.55 19.61 -17.37
CA TRP A 106 16.86 19.08 -18.54
C TRP A 106 16.39 17.62 -18.33
N LEU A 107 17.25 16.77 -17.77
CA LEU A 107 16.92 15.37 -17.49
C LEU A 107 15.78 15.24 -16.47
N SER A 108 15.83 15.99 -15.37
CA SER A 108 14.81 15.96 -14.31
C SER A 108 13.47 16.53 -14.78
N GLU A 109 13.45 17.51 -15.68
CA GLU A 109 12.22 18.00 -16.31
C GLU A 109 11.60 16.96 -17.26
N VAL A 110 12.41 16.31 -18.12
CA VAL A 110 11.93 15.22 -19.01
C VAL A 110 11.43 14.03 -18.19
N LEU A 111 12.12 13.68 -17.10
CA LEU A 111 11.67 12.64 -16.17
C LEU A 111 10.35 13.02 -15.49
N PHE A 112 10.18 14.26 -15.01
CA PHE A 112 8.93 14.73 -14.40
C PHE A 112 7.72 14.51 -15.34
N ILE A 113 7.83 14.90 -16.61
CA ILE A 113 6.76 14.74 -17.60
C ILE A 113 6.38 13.26 -17.79
N VAL A 114 7.37 12.37 -17.88
CA VAL A 114 7.16 10.92 -18.00
C VAL A 114 6.52 10.34 -16.74
N ILE A 115 7.01 10.73 -15.55
CA ILE A 115 6.51 10.30 -14.25
C ILE A 115 5.03 10.66 -14.09
N MET A 116 4.68 11.94 -14.22
CA MET A 116 3.31 12.40 -14.00
C MET A 116 2.34 11.79 -15.01
N THR A 117 2.78 11.61 -16.27
CA THR A 117 1.99 10.88 -17.28
C THR A 117 1.65 9.47 -16.83
N PHE A 118 2.62 8.67 -16.37
CA PHE A 118 2.34 7.30 -15.93
C PHE A 118 1.58 7.22 -14.59
N VAL A 119 1.87 8.11 -13.64
CA VAL A 119 1.19 8.17 -12.35
C VAL A 119 -0.28 8.58 -12.53
N HIS A 120 -0.57 9.62 -13.32
CA HIS A 120 -1.94 10.07 -13.57
C HIS A 120 -2.77 9.04 -14.35
N ILE A 121 -2.16 8.38 -15.35
CA ILE A 121 -2.84 7.27 -16.05
C ILE A 121 -3.12 6.11 -15.07
N SER A 122 -2.25 5.81 -14.11
CA SER A 122 -2.55 4.82 -13.05
C SER A 122 -3.71 5.25 -12.13
N ILE A 123 -3.76 6.53 -11.71
CA ILE A 123 -4.88 7.07 -10.90
C ILE A 123 -6.20 6.93 -11.68
N LEU A 124 -6.23 7.39 -12.93
CA LEU A 124 -7.43 7.36 -13.78
C LEU A 124 -7.85 5.92 -14.15
N ALA A 125 -6.91 5.01 -14.38
CA ALA A 125 -7.19 3.59 -14.56
C ALA A 125 -7.75 2.95 -13.28
N SER A 126 -7.25 3.36 -12.11
CA SER A 126 -7.79 2.93 -10.80
C SER A 126 -9.22 3.45 -10.60
N TYR A 127 -9.52 4.69 -11.01
CA TYR A 127 -10.87 5.26 -11.01
C TYR A 127 -11.84 4.50 -11.94
N LEU A 128 -11.40 4.10 -13.14
CA LEU A 128 -12.20 3.29 -14.06
C LEU A 128 -12.63 1.92 -13.48
N ARG A 129 -11.91 1.40 -12.47
CA ARG A 129 -12.29 0.16 -11.74
C ARG A 129 -13.36 0.41 -10.68
N ILE A 130 -13.38 1.60 -10.06
CA ILE A 130 -14.28 1.96 -8.96
C ILE A 130 -15.61 2.52 -9.50
N GLY A 131 -15.55 3.36 -10.54
CA GLY A 131 -16.70 4.11 -11.03
C GLY A 131 -17.60 3.33 -11.98
N THR A 132 -18.79 2.97 -11.51
CA THR A 132 -19.79 2.23 -12.32
C THR A 132 -20.57 3.12 -13.30
N SER A 133 -20.75 4.42 -12.99
CA SER A 133 -21.65 5.28 -13.78
C SER A 133 -21.08 5.65 -15.16
N ARG A 134 -21.93 5.58 -16.20
CA ARG A 134 -21.49 5.83 -17.59
C ARG A 134 -20.85 7.21 -17.77
N ARG A 135 -21.46 8.28 -17.21
CA ARG A 135 -20.93 9.66 -17.30
C ARG A 135 -19.54 9.79 -16.69
N PHE A 136 -19.33 9.19 -15.50
CA PHE A 136 -18.02 9.18 -14.85
C PHE A 136 -16.97 8.43 -15.66
N ARG A 137 -17.31 7.26 -16.23
CA ARG A 137 -16.38 6.48 -17.07
C ARG A 137 -16.00 7.21 -18.36
N TYR A 138 -16.93 7.91 -19.02
CA TYR A 138 -16.60 8.74 -20.19
C TYR A 138 -15.70 9.92 -19.81
N GLY A 139 -15.97 10.63 -18.71
CA GLY A 139 -15.09 11.70 -18.23
C GLY A 139 -13.68 11.20 -17.87
N THR A 140 -13.59 10.02 -17.25
CA THR A 140 -12.29 9.41 -16.89
C THR A 140 -11.51 9.00 -18.15
N TRP A 141 -12.16 8.41 -19.15
CA TRP A 141 -11.53 8.11 -20.44
C TRP A 141 -11.07 9.36 -21.20
N PHE A 142 -11.86 10.43 -21.18
CA PHE A 142 -11.46 11.73 -21.73
C PHE A 142 -10.20 12.26 -21.04
N MET A 143 -10.13 12.20 -19.70
CA MET A 143 -8.94 12.61 -18.95
C MET A 143 -7.72 11.73 -19.24
N ILE A 144 -7.87 10.43 -19.48
CA ILE A 144 -6.76 9.56 -19.92
C ILE A 144 -6.24 10.01 -21.30
N GLY A 145 -7.14 10.30 -22.25
CA GLY A 145 -6.76 10.86 -23.55
C GLY A 145 -6.04 12.20 -23.42
N LEU A 146 -6.55 13.11 -22.58
CA LEU A 146 -5.94 14.40 -22.31
C LEU A 146 -4.54 14.26 -21.69
N GLN A 147 -4.36 13.35 -20.72
CA GLN A 147 -3.06 13.09 -20.09
C GLN A 147 -2.04 12.53 -21.07
N ILE A 148 -2.46 11.63 -21.98
CA ILE A 148 -1.58 11.08 -23.03
C ILE A 148 -1.17 12.20 -24.01
N CYS A 149 -2.10 13.03 -24.45
CA CYS A 149 -1.81 14.18 -25.31
C CYS A 149 -0.87 15.19 -24.63
N TRP A 150 -1.09 15.50 -23.35
CA TRP A 150 -0.22 16.35 -22.54
C TRP A 150 1.20 15.78 -22.44
N GLY A 151 1.31 14.50 -22.07
CA GLY A 151 2.60 13.81 -21.91
C GLY A 151 3.39 13.77 -23.20
N ILE A 152 2.75 13.44 -24.34
CA ILE A 152 3.39 13.45 -25.66
C ILE A 152 3.84 14.87 -26.04
N ALA A 153 2.97 15.88 -25.87
CA ALA A 153 3.28 17.25 -26.26
C ALA A 153 4.48 17.83 -25.48
N PHE A 154 4.48 17.69 -24.15
CA PHE A 154 5.59 18.20 -23.32
C PHE A 154 6.86 17.35 -23.41
N PHE A 155 6.75 16.04 -23.60
CA PHE A 155 7.94 15.20 -23.86
C PHE A 155 8.63 15.62 -25.17
N LEU A 156 7.85 15.88 -26.23
CA LEU A 156 8.41 16.36 -27.50
C LEU A 156 9.04 17.75 -27.38
N THR A 157 8.41 18.71 -26.69
CA THR A 157 9.03 20.05 -26.51
C THR A 157 10.23 20.04 -25.55
N GLY A 158 10.30 19.11 -24.60
CA GLY A 158 11.49 18.89 -23.76
C GLY A 158 12.66 18.24 -24.50
N VAL A 159 12.41 17.20 -25.31
CA VAL A 159 13.45 16.50 -26.08
C VAL A 159 13.92 17.32 -27.30
N LEU A 160 13.05 18.15 -27.87
CA LEU A 160 13.32 19.02 -29.02
C LEU A 160 13.42 20.51 -28.64
N SER A 161 13.81 20.82 -27.39
CA SER A 161 13.90 22.19 -26.87
C SER A 161 14.87 23.08 -27.67
N CYS A 162 15.94 22.48 -28.19
CA CYS A 162 16.94 23.09 -29.07
C CYS A 162 17.27 22.14 -30.23
N ILE A 163 17.47 22.68 -31.44
CA ILE A 163 18.04 21.93 -32.56
C ILE A 163 19.35 22.60 -32.99
N PRO A 164 20.53 21.95 -32.82
CA PRO A 164 20.76 20.68 -32.13
C PRO A 164 20.72 20.79 -30.59
N LEU A 165 20.27 19.73 -29.91
CA LEU A 165 20.06 19.68 -28.45
C LEU A 165 21.28 20.10 -27.61
N LYS A 166 22.51 19.90 -28.13
CA LYS A 166 23.77 20.34 -27.48
C LYS A 166 23.82 21.83 -27.13
N ASN A 167 22.93 22.64 -27.69
CA ASN A 167 22.84 24.08 -27.49
C ASN A 167 22.13 24.46 -26.16
N GLU A 168 21.32 23.58 -25.56
CA GLU A 168 20.57 23.84 -24.31
C GLU A 168 21.50 24.15 -23.12
N TRP A 169 22.69 23.52 -23.13
CA TRP A 169 23.79 23.74 -22.19
C TRP A 169 25.00 24.46 -22.82
N GLY A 170 24.76 25.22 -23.90
CA GLY A 170 25.77 26.01 -24.59
C GLY A 170 26.07 27.36 -23.92
N PRO A 171 27.27 27.94 -24.14
CA PRO A 171 27.51 29.33 -23.79
C PRO A 171 26.71 30.25 -24.73
N ASN A 172 25.81 31.05 -24.15
CA ASN A 172 24.75 31.83 -24.79
C ASN A 172 23.58 30.97 -25.32
N TYR A 173 22.35 31.43 -25.06
CA TYR A 173 21.12 30.79 -25.51
C TYR A 173 20.83 31.22 -26.97
N PRO A 174 20.86 30.31 -27.96
CA PRO A 174 20.87 30.72 -29.36
C PRO A 174 19.47 30.88 -29.96
N GLU A 175 19.39 31.63 -31.05
CA GLU A 175 18.22 31.69 -31.92
C GLU A 175 17.84 30.28 -32.41
N GLY A 176 16.56 29.92 -32.30
CA GLY A 176 16.05 28.59 -32.66
C GLY A 176 15.80 27.62 -31.49
N CYS A 177 16.02 28.02 -30.24
CA CYS A 177 15.60 27.26 -29.05
C CYS A 177 14.26 27.76 -28.46
N ILE A 178 13.48 26.85 -27.87
CA ILE A 178 12.19 27.13 -27.22
C ILE A 178 12.44 27.65 -25.79
N SER A 179 12.20 28.96 -25.59
CA SER A 179 12.36 29.68 -24.31
C SER A 179 12.06 28.82 -23.08
N GLU A 180 13.13 28.51 -22.34
CA GLU A 180 13.14 27.69 -21.12
C GLU A 180 12.04 28.08 -20.13
N ALA A 181 11.92 29.38 -19.82
CA ALA A 181 10.90 29.90 -18.91
C ALA A 181 9.47 29.62 -19.42
N ALA A 182 9.20 29.83 -20.71
CA ALA A 182 7.88 29.59 -21.29
C ALA A 182 7.55 28.08 -21.31
N ARG A 183 8.54 27.25 -21.64
CA ARG A 183 8.44 25.78 -21.70
C ARG A 183 8.10 25.21 -20.32
N MET A 184 8.90 25.56 -19.30
CA MET A 184 8.73 25.08 -17.93
C MET A 184 7.43 25.60 -17.29
N ILE A 185 7.16 26.90 -17.33
CA ILE A 185 5.96 27.49 -16.69
C ILE A 185 4.67 26.95 -17.31
N THR A 186 4.62 26.77 -18.63
CA THR A 186 3.42 26.19 -19.28
C THR A 186 3.23 24.73 -18.88
N ALA A 187 4.32 23.95 -18.73
CA ALA A 187 4.25 22.57 -18.25
C ALA A 187 3.75 22.48 -16.80
N THR A 188 4.26 23.30 -15.88
CA THR A 188 3.86 23.25 -14.47
C THR A 188 2.43 23.74 -14.24
N ILE A 189 2.03 24.86 -14.86
CA ILE A 189 0.66 25.39 -14.76
C ILE A 189 -0.36 24.40 -15.33
N SER A 190 -0.07 23.80 -16.50
CA SER A 190 -0.99 22.81 -17.08
C SER A 190 -1.07 21.52 -16.26
N ASN A 191 0.00 21.12 -15.57
CA ASN A 191 -0.07 20.00 -14.62
C ASN A 191 -0.97 20.33 -13.42
N ILE A 192 -0.88 21.52 -12.81
CA ILE A 192 -1.77 21.92 -11.70
C ILE A 192 -3.26 21.79 -12.08
N PHE A 193 -3.64 22.25 -13.29
CA PHE A 193 -5.02 22.10 -13.76
C PHE A 193 -5.44 20.63 -13.88
N ILE A 194 -4.55 19.76 -14.36
CA ILE A 194 -4.76 18.31 -14.43
C ILE A 194 -4.93 17.72 -13.03
N ASP A 195 -4.03 18.04 -12.08
CA ASP A 195 -4.06 17.55 -10.70
C ASP A 195 -5.42 17.88 -10.03
N ILE A 196 -5.87 19.13 -10.18
CA ILE A 196 -7.16 19.63 -9.65
C ILE A 196 -8.33 18.87 -10.29
N ILE A 197 -8.33 18.66 -11.61
CA ILE A 197 -9.41 17.93 -12.28
C ILE A 197 -9.44 16.46 -11.83
N ILE A 198 -8.28 15.81 -11.69
CA ILE A 198 -8.17 14.43 -11.19
C ILE A 198 -8.72 14.34 -9.76
N LEU A 199 -8.36 15.27 -8.88
CA LEU A 199 -8.84 15.34 -7.49
C LEU A 199 -10.36 15.53 -7.41
N VAL A 200 -10.94 16.41 -8.23
CA VAL A 200 -12.37 16.75 -8.19
C VAL A 200 -13.25 15.70 -8.87
N LEU A 201 -12.79 15.09 -9.96
CA LEU A 201 -13.55 14.14 -10.80
C LEU A 201 -14.32 13.04 -10.03
N PRO A 202 -13.76 12.35 -9.00
CA PRO A 202 -14.50 11.32 -8.27
C PRO A 202 -15.51 11.87 -7.25
N ILE A 203 -15.34 13.10 -6.74
CA ILE A 203 -16.12 13.65 -5.61
C ILE A 203 -17.64 13.56 -5.83
N PRO A 204 -18.23 13.99 -6.97
CA PRO A 204 -19.69 13.99 -7.15
C PRO A 204 -20.29 12.58 -7.26
N THR A 205 -19.48 11.57 -7.61
CA THR A 205 -19.90 10.16 -7.61
C THR A 205 -19.88 9.62 -6.17
N LEU A 206 -18.80 9.90 -5.44
CA LEU A 206 -18.58 9.41 -4.08
C LEU A 206 -19.59 9.96 -3.08
N LEU A 207 -19.94 11.26 -3.16
CA LEU A 207 -20.93 11.90 -2.30
C LEU A 207 -22.35 11.32 -2.44
N ARG A 208 -22.62 10.54 -3.50
CA ARG A 208 -23.91 9.88 -3.74
C ARG A 208 -23.97 8.43 -3.25
N VAL A 209 -22.83 7.85 -2.84
CA VAL A 209 -22.78 6.49 -2.31
C VAL A 209 -22.85 6.54 -0.78
N GLN A 210 -23.86 5.89 -0.22
CA GLN A 210 -24.03 5.77 1.24
C GLN A 210 -23.03 4.75 1.80
N LEU A 211 -21.78 5.20 2.01
CA LEU A 211 -20.73 4.39 2.62
C LEU A 211 -20.79 4.47 4.16
N PRO A 212 -20.64 3.35 4.88
CA PRO A 212 -20.51 3.36 6.34
C PRO A 212 -19.23 4.11 6.75
N TRP A 213 -19.27 4.78 7.90
CA TRP A 213 -18.22 5.72 8.32
C TRP A 213 -16.80 5.15 8.29
N LYS A 214 -16.65 3.86 8.68
CA LYS A 214 -15.36 3.14 8.67
C LYS A 214 -14.72 3.05 7.28
N GLU A 215 -15.50 3.05 6.20
CA GLU A 215 -14.99 3.05 4.82
C GLU A 215 -14.80 4.47 4.28
N ARG A 216 -15.60 5.43 4.76
CA ARG A 216 -15.47 6.86 4.41
C ARG A 216 -14.14 7.46 4.85
N ILE A 217 -13.51 6.94 5.92
CA ILE A 217 -12.17 7.37 6.38
C ILE A 217 -11.10 7.17 5.29
N ILE A 218 -11.06 6.01 4.62
CA ILE A 218 -10.09 5.73 3.54
C ILE A 218 -10.23 6.76 2.41
N LEU A 219 -11.46 7.18 2.13
CA LEU A 219 -11.76 8.16 1.11
C LEU A 219 -11.30 9.57 1.47
N VAL A 220 -11.47 9.97 2.74
CA VAL A 220 -10.95 11.24 3.26
C VAL A 220 -9.43 11.25 3.18
N VAL A 221 -8.75 10.18 3.60
CA VAL A 221 -7.28 10.05 3.51
C VAL A 221 -6.78 10.18 2.07
N LEU A 222 -7.44 9.52 1.10
CA LEU A 222 -7.12 9.65 -0.32
C LEU A 222 -7.26 11.11 -0.80
N MET A 223 -8.36 11.77 -0.45
CA MET A 223 -8.61 13.16 -0.84
C MET A 223 -7.59 14.12 -0.19
N SER A 224 -7.22 13.90 1.07
CA SER A 224 -6.20 14.69 1.77
C SER A 224 -4.82 14.56 1.12
N ILE A 225 -4.36 13.35 0.80
CA ILE A 225 -3.05 13.14 0.16
C ILE A 225 -3.04 13.78 -1.24
N GLY A 226 -4.13 13.64 -2.00
CA GLY A 226 -4.30 14.31 -3.29
C GLY A 226 -4.24 15.84 -3.18
N SER A 227 -4.92 16.45 -2.20
CA SER A 227 -4.85 17.90 -1.95
C SER A 227 -3.44 18.38 -1.60
N VAL A 228 -2.67 17.62 -0.81
CA VAL A 228 -1.28 18.00 -0.48
C VAL A 228 -0.37 17.91 -1.71
N ALA A 229 -0.60 16.96 -2.62
CA ALA A 229 0.12 16.92 -3.90
C ALA A 229 -0.15 18.18 -4.75
N VAL A 230 -1.41 18.61 -4.90
CA VAL A 230 -1.76 19.87 -5.60
C VAL A 230 -1.05 21.09 -4.99
N VAL A 231 -0.96 21.16 -3.66
CA VAL A 231 -0.24 22.24 -2.97
C VAL A 231 1.26 22.21 -3.29
N ALA A 232 1.87 21.02 -3.36
CA ALA A 232 3.27 20.88 -3.81
C ALA A 232 3.45 21.36 -5.26
N SER A 233 2.52 21.03 -6.18
CA SER A 233 2.53 21.52 -7.58
C SER A 233 2.49 23.05 -7.67
N ILE A 234 1.66 23.70 -6.84
CA ILE A 234 1.54 25.16 -6.76
C ILE A 234 2.83 25.79 -6.21
N VAL A 235 3.37 25.27 -5.11
CA VAL A 235 4.58 25.81 -4.48
C VAL A 235 5.82 25.60 -5.38
N ARG A 236 5.95 24.45 -6.04
CA ARG A 236 6.97 24.25 -7.08
C ARG A 236 6.84 25.26 -8.21
N THR A 237 5.63 25.55 -8.67
CA THR A 237 5.41 26.52 -9.76
C THR A 237 5.81 27.94 -9.36
N TYR A 238 5.63 28.32 -8.09
CA TYR A 238 6.16 29.57 -7.54
C TYR A 238 7.70 29.59 -7.59
N TYR A 239 8.38 28.59 -7.03
CA TYR A 239 9.85 28.53 -7.05
C TYR A 239 10.44 28.43 -8.46
N MET A 240 9.76 27.70 -9.37
CA MET A 240 10.10 27.65 -10.80
C MET A 240 10.05 29.06 -11.42
N TRP A 241 8.98 29.83 -11.18
CA TRP A 241 8.86 31.21 -11.67
C TRP A 241 9.94 32.13 -11.08
N VAL A 242 10.23 32.02 -9.78
CA VAL A 242 11.35 32.76 -9.14
C VAL A 242 12.68 32.41 -9.83
N CYS A 243 12.93 31.13 -10.07
CA CYS A 243 14.16 30.61 -10.66
C CYS A 243 14.39 31.04 -12.13
N VAL A 244 13.34 31.06 -12.96
CA VAL A 244 13.49 31.33 -14.41
C VAL A 244 13.14 32.76 -14.84
N VAL A 245 12.31 33.49 -14.09
CA VAL A 245 11.84 34.85 -14.42
C VAL A 245 12.49 35.91 -13.55
N GLN A 246 12.35 35.79 -12.22
CA GLN A 246 12.69 36.86 -11.27
C GLN A 246 14.18 36.90 -10.91
N SER A 247 14.78 35.73 -10.68
CA SER A 247 16.16 35.57 -10.24
C SER A 247 17.08 35.18 -11.40
N TYR A 248 18.38 35.32 -11.16
CA TYR A 248 19.45 34.76 -12.00
C TYR A 248 20.30 33.73 -11.23
N ASP A 249 20.01 33.50 -9.94
CA ASP A 249 20.68 32.51 -9.10
C ASP A 249 20.00 31.15 -9.21
N ILE A 250 20.17 30.53 -10.38
CA ILE A 250 19.44 29.32 -10.79
C ILE A 250 19.77 28.13 -9.87
N SER A 251 21.02 27.99 -9.42
CA SER A 251 21.43 26.84 -8.58
C SER A 251 20.92 26.91 -7.15
N TRP A 252 20.63 28.11 -6.63
CA TRP A 252 19.95 28.29 -5.34
C TRP A 252 18.45 28.02 -5.46
N TRP A 253 17.70 28.80 -6.25
CA TRP A 253 16.22 28.67 -6.34
C TRP A 253 15.75 27.41 -7.08
N GLY A 254 16.62 26.82 -7.91
CA GLY A 254 16.39 25.50 -8.50
C GLY A 254 16.35 24.39 -7.45
N TYR A 255 17.08 24.50 -6.34
CA TYR A 255 17.05 23.51 -5.25
C TYR A 255 15.65 23.37 -4.65
N ASP A 256 14.98 24.48 -4.33
CA ASP A 256 13.60 24.45 -3.83
C ASP A 256 12.64 23.90 -4.89
N THR A 257 12.85 24.28 -6.15
CA THR A 257 12.07 23.74 -7.29
C THR A 257 12.16 22.21 -7.36
N TRP A 258 13.35 21.64 -7.13
CA TRP A 258 13.58 20.19 -7.11
C TRP A 258 13.10 19.50 -5.82
N LEU A 259 13.22 20.17 -4.67
CA LEU A 259 12.66 19.72 -3.39
C LEU A 259 11.14 19.51 -3.49
N TRP A 260 10.42 20.49 -4.03
CA TRP A 260 8.96 20.39 -4.22
C TRP A 260 8.57 19.42 -5.34
N ASN A 261 9.39 19.29 -6.40
CA ASN A 261 9.24 18.25 -7.43
C ASN A 261 9.28 16.84 -6.83
N ILE A 262 10.23 16.56 -5.94
CA ILE A 262 10.36 15.28 -5.24
C ILE A 262 9.15 15.01 -4.34
N LEU A 263 8.61 16.02 -3.66
CA LEU A 263 7.39 15.86 -2.86
C LEU A 263 6.18 15.50 -3.74
N GLU A 264 5.94 16.28 -4.80
CA GLU A 264 4.82 16.11 -5.74
C GLU A 264 4.76 14.70 -6.35
N ILE A 265 5.86 14.23 -6.96
CA ILE A 265 5.87 12.92 -7.62
C ILE A 265 5.66 11.75 -6.65
N ASN A 266 6.20 11.83 -5.43
CA ASN A 266 6.09 10.76 -4.44
C ASN A 266 4.72 10.76 -3.74
N LEU A 267 4.14 11.93 -3.48
CA LEU A 267 2.77 12.07 -2.96
C LEU A 267 1.74 11.57 -3.98
N SER A 268 1.90 11.91 -5.26
CA SER A 268 1.01 11.44 -6.34
C SER A 268 1.09 9.91 -6.53
N ALA A 269 2.28 9.32 -6.50
CA ALA A 269 2.45 7.86 -6.55
C ALA A 269 1.86 7.12 -5.33
N THR A 270 1.97 7.75 -4.14
CA THR A 270 1.33 7.27 -2.91
C THR A 270 -0.20 7.33 -3.03
N CYS A 271 -0.74 8.48 -3.46
CA CYS A 271 -2.17 8.73 -3.68
C CYS A 271 -2.78 7.70 -4.65
N ALA A 272 -2.08 7.42 -5.77
CA ALA A 272 -2.49 6.40 -6.73
C ALA A 272 -2.66 5.01 -6.11
N SER A 273 -1.87 4.69 -5.09
CA SER A 273 -1.76 3.35 -4.49
C SER A 273 -2.71 3.13 -3.32
N VAL A 274 -2.98 4.16 -2.50
CA VAL A 274 -3.93 4.14 -1.36
C VAL A 274 -5.26 3.40 -1.63
N PRO A 275 -6.02 3.63 -2.72
CA PRO A 275 -7.31 2.97 -2.91
C PRO A 275 -7.21 1.44 -3.04
N THR A 276 -6.04 0.91 -3.43
CA THR A 276 -5.82 -0.54 -3.51
C THR A 276 -5.58 -1.20 -2.15
N LEU A 277 -5.17 -0.43 -1.14
CA LEU A 277 -4.76 -0.94 0.18
C LEU A 277 -5.93 -1.24 1.12
N ARG A 278 -7.18 -0.90 0.74
CA ARG A 278 -8.40 -1.18 1.54
C ARG A 278 -8.49 -2.60 2.14
N PRO A 279 -8.17 -3.70 1.40
CA PRO A 279 -8.21 -5.05 1.98
C PRO A 279 -7.16 -5.28 3.06
N LEU A 280 -5.99 -4.66 2.94
CA LEU A 280 -4.89 -4.76 3.90
C LEU A 280 -5.20 -3.95 5.17
N TYR A 281 -5.74 -2.73 5.00
CA TYR A 281 -6.25 -1.91 6.10
C TYR A 281 -7.28 -2.68 6.94
N HIS A 282 -8.32 -3.25 6.30
CA HIS A 282 -9.32 -4.02 7.05
C HIS A 282 -8.72 -5.21 7.79
N ARG A 283 -7.73 -5.91 7.21
CA ARG A 283 -7.06 -7.02 7.87
C ARG A 283 -6.30 -6.54 9.11
N ILE A 284 -5.29 -5.69 8.93
CA ILE A 284 -4.39 -5.23 10.01
C ILE A 284 -5.19 -4.55 11.13
N VAL A 285 -6.13 -3.67 10.79
CA VAL A 285 -6.81 -2.81 11.76
C VAL A 285 -7.92 -3.53 12.52
N VAL A 286 -8.62 -4.49 11.89
CA VAL A 286 -9.71 -5.25 12.57
C VAL A 286 -9.17 -6.50 13.28
N GLU A 287 -8.19 -7.20 12.73
CA GLU A 287 -7.57 -8.35 13.41
C GLU A 287 -6.64 -7.88 14.54
N GLY A 288 -5.87 -6.79 14.32
CA GLY A 288 -4.98 -6.21 15.34
C GLY A 288 -5.72 -5.56 16.52
N MET A 289 -6.84 -4.86 16.30
CA MET A 289 -7.63 -4.37 17.44
C MET A 289 -8.25 -5.51 18.27
N ARG A 290 -8.56 -6.66 17.65
CA ARG A 290 -9.11 -7.83 18.35
C ARG A 290 -8.07 -8.53 19.23
N SER A 291 -6.82 -8.63 18.80
CA SER A 291 -5.74 -9.18 19.66
C SER A 291 -5.39 -8.24 20.82
N ILE A 292 -5.47 -6.91 20.60
CA ILE A 292 -5.25 -5.92 21.67
C ILE A 292 -6.40 -5.94 22.70
N SER A 293 -7.65 -6.16 22.29
CA SER A 293 -8.76 -6.33 23.26
C SER A 293 -8.64 -7.64 24.04
N SER A 294 -8.43 -8.78 23.37
CA SER A 294 -8.33 -10.08 24.06
C SER A 294 -7.11 -10.17 24.98
N GLY A 295 -5.97 -9.57 24.61
CA GLY A 295 -4.82 -9.44 25.51
C GLY A 295 -5.12 -8.62 26.77
N ARG A 296 -5.99 -7.61 26.68
CA ARG A 296 -6.40 -6.77 27.82
C ARG A 296 -7.41 -7.44 28.73
N ASP A 297 -8.23 -8.34 28.19
CA ASP A 297 -9.18 -9.14 28.97
C ASP A 297 -8.48 -10.36 29.62
N ASN A 298 -7.54 -11.01 28.92
CA ASN A 298 -6.68 -12.05 29.51
C ASN A 298 -5.87 -11.50 30.70
N ALA A 299 -5.29 -10.30 30.57
CA ALA A 299 -4.55 -9.66 31.66
C ALA A 299 -5.43 -9.34 32.90
N LYS A 300 -6.76 -9.20 32.73
CA LYS A 300 -7.69 -9.12 33.87
C LYS A 300 -7.96 -10.49 34.48
N TYR A 301 -8.08 -11.54 33.67
CA TYR A 301 -8.27 -12.90 34.16
C TYR A 301 -7.05 -13.41 34.93
N GLU A 302 -5.83 -13.19 34.44
CA GLU A 302 -4.60 -13.58 35.15
C GLU A 302 -4.48 -12.85 36.51
N MET A 303 -4.77 -11.55 36.55
CA MET A 303 -4.77 -10.76 37.79
C MET A 303 -5.94 -11.11 38.76
N SER A 304 -6.94 -11.87 38.29
CA SER A 304 -8.01 -12.43 39.12
C SER A 304 -7.81 -13.91 39.46
N ALA A 305 -6.83 -14.58 38.85
CA ALA A 305 -6.54 -16.01 39.04
C ALA A 305 -5.42 -16.28 40.06
N SER A 306 -4.73 -15.23 40.55
CA SER A 306 -3.75 -15.36 41.63
C SER A 306 -4.40 -15.70 42.98
N ASP A 307 -5.65 -15.29 43.20
CA ASP A 307 -6.39 -15.52 44.45
C ASP A 307 -7.18 -16.84 44.41
N GLY A 308 -6.44 -17.95 44.41
CA GLY A 308 -6.94 -19.22 44.96
C GLY A 308 -7.24 -20.36 43.98
N PHE A 309 -6.20 -21.01 43.47
CA PHE A 309 -6.31 -22.42 43.04
C PHE A 309 -5.07 -23.24 43.41
N VAL A 310 -5.27 -24.33 44.17
CA VAL A 310 -4.21 -25.30 44.52
C VAL A 310 -4.43 -26.57 43.69
N MET A 311 -3.67 -26.69 42.60
CA MET A 311 -3.82 -27.82 41.67
C MET A 311 -3.14 -29.10 42.17
N SER A 312 -3.69 -30.26 41.83
CA SER A 312 -3.24 -31.56 42.34
C SER A 312 -2.03 -32.09 41.58
N LYS A 313 -1.12 -32.79 42.29
CA LYS A 313 0.11 -33.33 41.72
C LYS A 313 -0.11 -34.37 40.60
N ARG A 314 -1.32 -34.91 40.46
CA ARG A 314 -1.68 -35.90 39.41
C ARG A 314 -1.90 -35.28 38.03
N ASP A 315 -2.29 -34.00 37.98
CA ASP A 315 -2.72 -33.36 36.74
C ASP A 315 -1.51 -33.01 35.83
N PHE A 316 -0.32 -32.93 36.42
CA PHE A 316 0.95 -32.68 35.72
C PHE A 316 1.36 -33.84 34.81
N GLU A 317 1.26 -35.09 35.29
CA GLU A 317 1.77 -36.27 34.59
C GLU A 317 0.94 -36.63 33.34
N ALA A 318 -0.36 -36.31 33.35
CA ALA A 318 -1.23 -36.48 32.18
C ALA A 318 -0.89 -35.52 31.01
N SER A 319 -0.28 -34.37 31.30
CA SER A 319 0.05 -33.37 30.27
C SER A 319 1.24 -33.76 29.38
N GLN A 320 2.25 -34.40 29.97
CA GLN A 320 3.52 -34.75 29.31
C GLN A 320 3.35 -35.73 28.15
N ILE A 321 2.41 -36.68 28.25
CA ILE A 321 2.23 -37.75 27.26
C ILE A 321 1.66 -37.22 25.92
N ARG A 322 0.98 -36.06 25.92
CA ARG A 322 0.28 -35.55 24.73
C ARG A 322 1.14 -34.67 23.80
N GLN A 323 2.39 -34.37 24.14
CA GLN A 323 3.26 -33.48 23.35
C GLN A 323 4.23 -34.20 22.38
N MET A 324 4.30 -35.54 22.40
CA MET A 324 5.37 -36.28 21.70
C MET A 324 5.03 -36.73 20.26
N THR A 325 3.86 -36.37 19.70
CA THR A 325 3.40 -36.89 18.39
C THR A 325 2.78 -35.84 17.45
N THR A 326 3.48 -34.73 17.21
CA THR A 326 3.29 -33.88 16.01
C THR A 326 4.62 -33.23 15.62
N ILE A 327 5.25 -33.72 14.56
CA ILE A 327 6.39 -33.08 13.89
C ILE A 327 6.20 -33.21 12.39
N GLU A 328 5.57 -32.19 11.77
CA GLU A 328 5.76 -31.90 10.34
C GLU A 328 5.97 -30.40 10.15
N VAL A 329 6.83 -30.09 9.19
CA VAL A 329 7.53 -28.82 8.93
C VAL A 329 6.61 -27.59 8.79
N GLU A 330 6.92 -26.51 9.51
CA GLU A 330 6.39 -25.16 9.28
C GLU A 330 7.52 -24.21 8.83
N GLU A 331 7.52 -23.80 7.55
CA GLU A 331 8.41 -22.75 7.02
C GLU A 331 7.70 -21.39 7.03
N ASP A 332 7.86 -20.58 8.08
CA ASP A 332 7.42 -19.17 8.06
C ASP A 332 8.43 -18.20 8.74
N PHE A 333 9.71 -18.38 8.40
CA PHE A 333 10.82 -17.59 8.96
C PHE A 333 11.01 -16.25 8.23
N GLY A 334 10.13 -15.27 8.48
CA GLY A 334 10.25 -13.94 7.84
C GLY A 334 9.53 -12.76 8.48
N ILE A 335 8.47 -12.96 9.27
CA ILE A 335 7.55 -11.87 9.65
C ILE A 335 7.94 -11.15 10.96
N TRP A 336 8.63 -11.83 11.88
CA TRP A 336 8.91 -11.30 13.23
C TRP A 336 10.09 -10.32 13.36
N LEU A 337 10.94 -10.20 12.32
CA LEU A 337 12.25 -9.52 12.44
C LEU A 337 12.24 -8.02 12.08
N LEU A 338 11.08 -7.44 11.76
CA LEU A 338 10.95 -6.05 11.29
C LEU A 338 10.14 -5.12 12.22
N LEU A 339 9.57 -5.62 13.32
CA LEU A 339 8.69 -4.83 14.22
C LEU A 339 9.00 -5.00 15.72
N SER A 340 10.09 -5.67 16.07
CA SER A 340 10.56 -5.74 17.47
C SER A 340 11.12 -4.39 17.93
N PRO A 341 10.68 -3.80 19.05
CA PRO A 341 11.36 -2.66 19.66
C PRO A 341 12.75 -3.09 20.14
N LEU A 342 13.73 -2.17 20.05
CA LEU A 342 15.08 -2.41 20.55
C LEU A 342 15.07 -2.64 22.07
N PRO A 343 15.81 -3.64 22.59
CA PRO A 343 15.97 -3.81 24.03
C PRO A 343 16.73 -2.62 24.63
N PRO A 344 16.47 -2.25 25.90
CA PRO A 344 17.17 -1.15 26.56
C PRO A 344 18.66 -1.46 26.72
N VAL A 345 19.50 -0.45 26.51
CA VAL A 345 20.94 -0.53 26.72
C VAL A 345 21.22 -0.73 28.22
N PRO A 346 22.07 -1.70 28.62
CA PRO A 346 22.42 -1.88 30.03
C PRO A 346 23.18 -0.66 30.56
N ILE A 347 22.72 -0.14 31.69
CA ILE A 347 23.43 0.88 32.46
C ILE A 347 24.67 0.22 33.07
N PHE A 348 25.85 0.82 32.88
CA PHE A 348 27.07 0.40 33.56
C PHE A 348 27.13 1.04 34.94
N ASP A 349 27.27 0.22 35.98
CA ASP A 349 27.50 0.69 37.34
C ASP A 349 28.85 1.42 37.49
N ILE A 350 28.85 2.49 38.27
CA ILE A 350 30.04 3.26 38.65
C ILE A 350 30.43 2.87 40.09
N PRO A 351 31.69 2.46 40.36
CA PRO A 351 32.14 2.22 41.73
C PRO A 351 32.23 3.52 42.53
N HIS A 352 31.82 3.49 43.80
CA HIS A 352 32.06 4.57 44.77
C HIS A 352 33.56 4.77 45.03
N GLU A 353 34.00 6.03 45.17
CA GLU A 353 34.65 6.46 46.42
C GLU A 353 34.40 7.98 46.69
N GLN A 354 34.93 8.49 47.80
CA GLN A 354 34.38 9.59 48.62
C GLN A 354 34.94 10.99 48.31
N GLN A 355 34.19 12.02 48.75
CA GLN A 355 34.56 13.22 49.56
C GLN A 355 33.59 14.38 49.17
N ILE A 356 32.76 14.94 50.06
CA ILE A 356 33.05 16.07 51.00
C ILE A 356 33.37 17.37 50.21
N GLU A 357 32.63 18.50 50.28
CA GLU A 357 31.71 18.99 51.34
C GLU A 357 30.65 20.06 50.89
N ARG A 358 29.52 20.11 51.63
CA ARG A 358 28.68 21.29 52.07
C ARG A 358 28.11 22.42 51.17
N HIS A 359 26.84 22.71 51.47
CA HIS A 359 26.11 24.02 51.52
C HIS A 359 25.67 24.76 50.23
N GLY A 360 24.39 25.19 50.18
CA GLY A 360 23.97 26.35 49.36
C GLY A 360 22.58 26.32 48.67
N SER A 361 21.48 26.26 49.42
CA SER A 361 20.11 26.61 48.93
C SER A 361 19.56 27.78 49.78
N PRO A 362 18.52 28.55 49.36
CA PRO A 362 17.61 28.39 48.20
C PRO A 362 17.74 29.62 47.22
N SER A 363 16.76 30.30 46.59
CA SER A 363 15.28 30.33 46.68
C SER A 363 14.57 31.10 45.55
N ILE A 364 13.35 30.64 45.22
CA ILE A 364 12.12 31.41 44.89
C ILE A 364 11.94 32.05 43.48
N ASN A 365 10.76 31.76 42.91
CA ASN A 365 10.08 32.25 41.69
C ASN A 365 9.17 33.47 42.03
N PRO A 366 8.22 33.94 41.17
CA PRO A 366 8.33 34.44 39.79
C PRO A 366 7.59 35.79 39.56
N SER A 367 7.83 36.52 38.45
CA SER A 367 6.95 37.66 38.07
C SER A 367 6.93 38.06 36.57
N MET A 368 5.78 37.78 35.93
CA MET A 368 5.04 38.56 34.92
C MET A 368 5.73 39.59 33.97
N ARG A 369 5.68 39.26 32.66
CA ARG A 369 4.92 39.96 31.57
C ARG A 369 5.32 41.41 31.12
N PRO A 370 4.77 41.96 30.00
CA PRO A 370 5.60 42.69 29.03
C PRO A 370 5.12 44.13 28.70
N TYR A 371 5.90 44.82 27.85
CA TYR A 371 5.49 45.85 26.85
C TYR A 371 6.69 46.04 25.87
N GLU A 372 6.50 45.91 24.56
CA GLU A 372 6.24 46.95 23.53
C GLU A 372 7.47 47.81 23.12
N ASP A 373 7.88 47.61 21.85
CA ASP A 373 8.27 48.54 20.77
C ASP A 373 8.91 49.92 21.08
N ASP A 374 10.04 50.22 20.41
CA ASP A 374 10.08 51.21 19.29
C ASP A 374 11.49 51.39 18.64
N ASP A 375 11.48 51.65 17.32
CA ASP A 375 12.36 52.44 16.43
C ASP A 375 13.92 52.33 16.28
N ASP A 376 14.30 52.32 14.98
CA ASP A 376 15.44 52.94 14.26
C ASP A 376 16.95 52.79 14.62
N LEU A 377 17.64 52.07 13.71
CA LEU A 377 18.76 52.50 12.82
C LEU A 377 19.63 53.76 13.16
N PRO A 378 20.90 53.84 12.68
CA PRO A 378 21.93 52.81 12.47
C PRO A 378 23.39 53.31 12.80
N MET A 379 24.42 52.63 12.24
CA MET A 379 25.81 53.08 11.95
C MET A 379 26.98 52.87 12.95
N GLN A 380 28.09 52.39 12.37
CA GLN A 380 29.51 52.67 12.69
C GLN A 380 30.10 52.27 14.07
N GLY A 381 30.44 50.99 14.19
CA GLY A 381 31.82 50.51 14.02
C GLY A 381 32.93 50.94 15.01
N HIS A 382 33.69 49.95 15.51
CA HIS A 382 35.02 50.16 16.07
C HIS A 382 36.02 49.07 15.66
N LYS A 383 37.26 49.49 15.38
CA LYS A 383 38.41 48.57 15.24
C LYS A 383 39.08 48.44 16.61
N THR A 384 39.31 47.21 17.06
CA THR A 384 40.33 46.95 18.09
C THR A 384 41.20 45.77 17.66
N MET A 385 42.51 45.97 17.70
CA MET A 385 43.54 44.99 17.35
C MET A 385 44.31 44.63 18.63
N ILE A 386 44.57 43.34 18.88
CA ILE A 386 45.66 42.87 19.75
C ILE A 386 46.07 41.44 19.34
N ARG A 387 47.25 40.99 19.82
CA ARG A 387 48.07 39.93 19.19
C ARG A 387 48.09 38.58 19.94
N PRO A 388 48.55 37.48 19.31
CA PRO A 388 48.51 36.12 19.84
C PRO A 388 49.75 35.68 20.65
N ILE A 389 49.62 34.53 21.31
CA ILE A 389 50.64 33.71 22.01
C ILE A 389 50.37 32.27 21.52
N SER A 390 51.15 31.55 20.70
CA SER A 390 52.59 31.24 20.59
C SER A 390 53.04 29.95 21.31
N SER A 391 53.68 29.04 20.54
CA SER A 391 54.51 27.87 20.95
C SER A 391 53.79 26.62 21.53
N LEU A 392 54.26 25.35 21.44
CA LEU A 392 55.47 24.65 20.92
C LEU A 392 55.04 23.41 20.05
N VAL A 393 55.72 22.94 18.97
CA VAL A 393 57.00 22.17 18.87
C VAL A 393 56.91 20.76 19.53
N ARG A 394 57.22 19.58 18.92
CA ARG A 394 57.89 19.16 17.64
C ARG A 394 57.47 17.71 17.18
N PRO A 395 57.94 17.17 16.02
CA PRO A 395 57.45 15.91 15.39
C PRO A 395 58.48 14.75 15.24
N GLY A 396 58.04 13.64 14.64
CA GLY A 396 58.83 12.56 14.01
C GLY A 396 57.91 11.62 13.20
N THR A 397 58.32 10.80 12.22
CA THR A 397 59.60 10.56 11.52
C THR A 397 59.29 9.91 10.16
N GLY A 398 60.19 10.00 9.16
CA GLY A 398 60.01 9.36 7.83
C GLY A 398 61.18 8.47 7.41
N ILE A 399 60.97 7.55 6.47
CA ILE A 399 61.97 6.61 5.92
C ILE A 399 61.87 6.55 4.38
N ASN A 400 63.02 6.39 3.69
CA ASN A 400 63.19 6.37 2.23
C ASN A 400 64.14 5.23 1.81
N LEU A 401 63.87 4.54 0.69
CA LEU A 401 64.82 3.76 -0.13
C LEU A 401 64.18 3.55 -1.53
N ARG A 402 64.77 4.02 -2.65
CA ARG A 402 65.84 3.40 -3.49
C ARG A 402 65.40 2.10 -4.22
N THR A 403 65.72 1.78 -5.48
CA THR A 403 66.14 2.43 -6.76
C THR A 403 66.79 1.35 -7.63
N GLY A 404 66.51 1.27 -8.94
CA GLY A 404 67.27 0.47 -9.94
C GLY A 404 66.39 -0.45 -10.80
N ILE A 405 66.80 -0.89 -12.01
CA ILE A 405 67.97 -0.60 -12.87
C ILE A 405 67.53 -0.71 -14.36
N ALA A 406 68.34 -0.21 -15.31
CA ALA A 406 67.99 -0.06 -16.73
C ALA A 406 68.08 -1.34 -17.60
N GLY A 407 67.50 -1.28 -18.81
CA GLY A 407 67.67 -2.25 -19.90
C GLY A 407 67.08 -1.74 -21.22
N THR A 408 67.89 -1.62 -22.27
CA THR A 408 67.55 -0.99 -23.57
C THR A 408 67.90 -1.90 -24.75
N ILE A 409 67.70 -1.42 -26.01
CA ILE A 409 67.91 -2.07 -27.33
C ILE A 409 66.61 -2.72 -27.86
N SER A 410 65.92 -2.31 -28.95
CA SER A 410 66.21 -1.57 -30.21
C SER A 410 66.61 -2.44 -31.41
N LEU A 411 65.79 -2.43 -32.49
CA LEU A 411 66.16 -2.04 -33.87
C LEU A 411 65.13 -2.52 -34.93
N ARG A 412 64.70 -1.60 -35.82
CA ARG A 412 64.51 -1.71 -37.30
C ARG A 412 63.68 -2.89 -37.92
N ARG A 413 63.07 -2.80 -39.13
CA ARG A 413 62.99 -1.80 -40.23
C ARG A 413 61.82 -2.17 -41.19
N TYR A 414 61.29 -1.20 -41.96
CA TYR A 414 60.51 -1.36 -43.23
C TYR A 414 59.14 -2.08 -43.12
N SER A 415 58.15 -1.90 -44.01
CA SER A 415 57.78 -0.81 -44.94
C SER A 415 56.41 -1.11 -45.59
N SER A 416 55.61 -0.09 -45.96
CA SER A 416 54.70 -0.01 -47.16
C SER A 416 53.87 -1.25 -47.60
N VAL A 417 52.56 -1.21 -47.93
CA VAL A 417 51.64 -0.07 -48.20
C VAL A 417 50.16 -0.52 -48.32
N THR A 418 49.20 0.43 -48.28
CA THR A 418 47.75 0.36 -48.67
C THR A 418 46.70 -0.53 -47.96
N GLN A 419 45.57 0.14 -47.65
CA GLN A 419 44.16 -0.29 -47.71
C GLN A 419 43.50 -1.11 -46.56
N ILE A 420 42.18 -0.91 -46.46
CA ILE A 420 41.31 -0.95 -45.26
C ILE A 420 39.84 -1.06 -45.77
N PRO A 421 38.86 -1.72 -45.11
CA PRO A 421 38.89 -2.88 -44.20
C PRO A 421 37.86 -4.00 -44.58
N THR A 422 37.92 -5.15 -43.90
CA THR A 422 36.69 -5.92 -43.58
C THR A 422 36.80 -6.62 -42.21
N LEU A 423 35.64 -6.93 -41.62
CA LEU A 423 35.48 -7.37 -40.23
C LEU A 423 35.95 -8.81 -39.97
N LEU A 424 36.63 -9.05 -38.85
CA LEU A 424 36.22 -10.04 -37.82
C LEU A 424 37.12 -10.01 -36.56
N GLN A 425 36.62 -10.62 -35.48
CA GLN A 425 37.21 -10.80 -34.14
C GLN A 425 37.87 -12.21 -34.01
N PRO A 426 38.42 -12.67 -32.86
CA PRO A 426 38.84 -11.99 -31.61
C PRO A 426 40.24 -12.43 -31.07
N CYS A 427 40.72 -11.87 -29.93
CA CYS A 427 40.85 -12.58 -28.62
C CYS A 427 41.80 -11.89 -27.60
N ARG A 428 41.37 -11.89 -26.33
CA ARG A 428 42.02 -11.67 -24.99
C ARG A 428 43.55 -11.38 -24.94
N SER A 429 44.07 -10.53 -24.06
CA SER A 429 43.73 -10.30 -22.62
C SER A 429 44.22 -8.93 -22.09
N SER A 430 43.48 -8.20 -21.24
CA SER A 430 43.63 -8.11 -19.75
C SER A 430 44.88 -7.36 -19.24
N LEU A 431 44.86 -6.40 -18.29
CA LEU A 431 43.76 -5.82 -17.48
C LEU A 431 44.18 -4.45 -16.88
N ARG A 432 43.27 -3.46 -16.86
CA ARG A 432 42.89 -2.68 -15.65
C ARG A 432 41.57 -1.94 -15.92
N LYS A 433 40.63 -2.01 -14.96
CA LYS A 433 39.31 -1.37 -14.99
C LYS A 433 39.10 -0.68 -13.64
N ASN A 434 38.30 0.39 -13.61
CA ASN A 434 37.14 0.59 -12.70
C ASN A 434 36.67 2.04 -12.70
N GLN A 435 35.41 2.28 -13.10
CA GLN A 435 34.39 3.08 -12.37
C GLN A 435 33.09 3.25 -13.19
N VAL A 436 33.15 3.26 -14.53
CA VAL A 436 32.01 3.64 -15.39
C VAL A 436 30.97 2.51 -15.63
N TYR A 437 31.27 1.26 -15.28
CA TYR A 437 30.43 0.11 -15.67
C TYR A 437 29.28 -0.26 -14.70
N GLY A 438 29.24 0.29 -13.48
CA GLY A 438 28.28 -0.15 -12.44
C GLY A 438 26.81 0.03 -12.83
N LEU A 439 26.48 1.12 -13.54
CA LEU A 439 25.09 1.49 -13.84
C LEU A 439 24.44 0.58 -14.91
N PHE A 440 25.22 0.04 -15.85
CA PHE A 440 24.71 -0.85 -16.90
C PHE A 440 24.68 -2.34 -16.47
N THR A 441 25.56 -2.77 -15.57
CA THR A 441 25.52 -4.16 -15.07
C THR A 441 24.34 -4.44 -14.14
N LEU A 442 23.81 -3.42 -13.45
CA LEU A 442 22.64 -3.59 -12.57
C LEU A 442 21.36 -3.88 -13.38
N LEU A 443 21.17 -3.16 -14.49
CA LEU A 443 20.04 -3.38 -15.41
C LEU A 443 20.12 -4.74 -16.12
N GLY A 444 21.33 -5.19 -16.50
CA GLY A 444 21.54 -6.50 -17.12
C GLY A 444 21.18 -7.67 -16.20
N ASN A 445 21.49 -7.58 -14.90
CA ASN A 445 21.23 -8.67 -13.97
C ASN A 445 19.75 -8.77 -13.54
N ILE A 446 19.00 -7.66 -13.52
CA ILE A 446 17.55 -7.68 -13.30
C ILE A 446 16.82 -8.35 -14.48
N ALA A 447 17.34 -8.20 -15.71
CA ALA A 447 16.78 -8.88 -16.88
C ALA A 447 16.99 -10.42 -16.87
N LEU A 448 18.03 -10.92 -16.19
CA LEU A 448 18.38 -12.36 -16.23
C LEU A 448 17.60 -13.26 -15.26
N LEU A 449 16.92 -12.73 -14.24
CA LEU A 449 16.02 -13.54 -13.41
C LEU A 449 14.68 -13.86 -14.11
N SER A 450 14.42 -13.27 -15.28
CA SER A 450 13.22 -13.50 -16.09
C SER A 450 13.33 -14.68 -17.08
N THR A 451 14.37 -15.52 -16.97
CA THR A 451 14.57 -16.73 -17.78
C THR A 451 14.54 -18.03 -16.97
N ALA A 452 13.85 -18.04 -15.82
CA ALA A 452 13.28 -19.28 -15.31
C ALA A 452 12.35 -19.84 -16.40
N THR A 453 12.55 -21.09 -16.81
CA THR A 453 11.96 -21.65 -18.05
C THR A 453 10.44 -21.48 -18.09
N THR A 454 9.96 -20.64 -19.00
CA THR A 454 8.55 -20.61 -19.42
C THR A 454 8.23 -21.88 -20.19
N THR A 455 8.03 -22.97 -19.45
CA THR A 455 7.14 -24.04 -19.90
C THR A 455 5.82 -23.36 -20.23
N THR A 456 5.39 -23.46 -21.48
CA THR A 456 4.12 -22.92 -21.96
C THR A 456 2.96 -23.77 -21.42
N LYS A 457 2.76 -23.70 -20.10
CA LYS A 457 1.44 -23.93 -19.51
C LYS A 457 0.52 -22.91 -20.14
N ASN A 458 -0.18 -23.35 -21.19
CA ASN A 458 -1.22 -22.57 -21.85
C ASN A 458 -2.09 -21.92 -20.78
N SER A 459 -2.22 -20.60 -20.83
CA SER A 459 -3.25 -19.88 -20.07
C SER A 459 -4.62 -20.12 -20.72
N ALA A 460 -5.01 -21.39 -20.83
CA ALA A 460 -6.41 -21.74 -20.71
C ALA A 460 -6.93 -21.01 -19.47
N ALA A 461 -7.95 -20.18 -19.64
CA ALA A 461 -8.62 -19.55 -18.50
C ALA A 461 -8.94 -20.63 -17.47
N MET A 462 -8.80 -20.35 -16.17
CA MET A 462 -9.13 -21.34 -15.15
C MET A 462 -10.58 -21.78 -15.36
N ALA A 463 -10.75 -22.97 -15.93
CA ALA A 463 -12.06 -23.54 -16.19
C ALA A 463 -12.76 -23.69 -14.84
N LEU A 464 -14.07 -23.48 -14.83
CA LEU A 464 -14.88 -23.74 -13.65
C LEU A 464 -14.95 -25.26 -13.46
N ASN A 465 -13.93 -25.81 -12.81
CA ASN A 465 -13.84 -27.23 -12.48
C ASN A 465 -15.06 -27.63 -11.66
N ARG A 466 -15.52 -28.88 -11.86
CA ARG A 466 -16.57 -29.45 -11.01
C ARG A 466 -16.06 -29.51 -9.56
N SER A 467 -16.98 -29.36 -8.62
CA SER A 467 -16.72 -29.39 -7.19
C SER A 467 -17.62 -30.47 -6.59
N ASP A 468 -17.00 -31.46 -5.98
CA ASP A 468 -17.70 -32.56 -5.29
C ASP A 468 -17.81 -32.32 -3.78
N ALA A 469 -17.51 -31.09 -3.34
CA ALA A 469 -17.71 -30.63 -1.97
C ALA A 469 -19.20 -30.74 -1.54
N PRO A 470 -19.50 -31.33 -0.37
CA PRO A 470 -20.86 -31.41 0.15
C PRO A 470 -21.51 -30.05 0.42
N LEU A 471 -22.85 -30.03 0.37
CA LEU A 471 -23.66 -28.89 0.79
C LEU A 471 -24.22 -29.14 2.19
N VAL A 472 -24.13 -28.14 3.05
CA VAL A 472 -24.63 -28.16 4.43
C VAL A 472 -25.87 -27.30 4.48
N TRP A 473 -27.02 -27.95 4.46
CA TRP A 473 -28.33 -27.33 4.51
C TRP A 473 -28.62 -26.98 5.96
N ILE A 474 -28.91 -25.71 6.24
CA ILE A 474 -29.33 -25.24 7.57
C ILE A 474 -30.50 -24.29 7.39
N ASP A 475 -31.46 -24.41 8.28
CA ASP A 475 -32.63 -23.54 8.44
C ASP A 475 -32.81 -23.32 9.95
N CYS A 476 -33.01 -22.07 10.34
CA CYS A 476 -33.08 -21.64 11.73
C CYS A 476 -34.37 -20.87 11.99
N GLU A 477 -35.06 -21.20 13.07
CA GLU A 477 -36.11 -20.34 13.61
C GLU A 477 -35.57 -19.40 14.67
N MET A 478 -36.05 -18.16 14.64
CA MET A 478 -35.59 -17.07 15.50
C MET A 478 -36.74 -16.35 16.20
N THR A 479 -36.42 -15.63 17.27
CA THR A 479 -37.33 -14.69 17.96
C THR A 479 -37.73 -13.47 17.11
N GLY A 480 -37.00 -13.24 16.01
CA GLY A 480 -37.14 -12.08 15.13
C GLY A 480 -36.04 -12.04 14.06
N LEU A 481 -35.76 -10.84 13.53
CA LEU A 481 -34.91 -10.62 12.34
C LEU A 481 -33.68 -9.74 12.60
N ASP A 482 -33.35 -9.41 13.86
CA ASP A 482 -32.15 -8.64 14.22
C ASP A 482 -31.07 -9.51 14.90
N PRO A 483 -29.99 -9.91 14.19
CA PRO A 483 -28.94 -10.74 14.75
C PRO A 483 -28.10 -10.12 15.88
N GLU A 484 -28.29 -8.86 16.25
CA GLU A 484 -27.74 -8.31 17.50
C GLU A 484 -28.58 -8.71 18.72
N ASN A 485 -29.90 -8.66 18.60
CA ASN A 485 -30.85 -8.72 19.71
C ASN A 485 -31.64 -10.04 19.79
N ASP A 486 -32.03 -10.60 18.64
CA ASP A 486 -32.79 -11.85 18.54
C ASP A 486 -31.93 -13.10 18.84
N LYS A 487 -32.60 -14.25 19.00
CA LYS A 487 -31.99 -15.53 19.36
C LYS A 487 -32.48 -16.64 18.44
N ILE A 488 -31.63 -17.62 18.14
CA ILE A 488 -32.03 -18.88 17.50
C ILE A 488 -32.74 -19.72 18.57
N ILE A 489 -33.90 -20.26 18.21
CA ILE A 489 -34.79 -21.06 19.08
C ILE A 489 -35.02 -22.48 18.55
N GLU A 490 -34.88 -22.69 17.24
CA GLU A 490 -34.73 -24.02 16.64
C GLU A 490 -33.70 -23.95 15.52
N LEU A 491 -32.97 -25.04 15.31
CA LEU A 491 -32.20 -25.24 14.09
C LEU A 491 -32.32 -26.68 13.60
N CYS A 492 -32.38 -26.84 12.28
CA CYS A 492 -32.26 -28.13 11.62
C CYS A 492 -31.08 -28.12 10.64
N CYS A 493 -30.46 -29.27 10.40
CA CYS A 493 -29.35 -29.42 9.48
C CYS A 493 -29.34 -30.77 8.74
N PHE A 494 -29.26 -30.71 7.41
CA PHE A 494 -29.04 -31.86 6.54
C PHE A 494 -27.78 -31.66 5.69
N ILE A 495 -27.16 -32.75 5.26
CA ILE A 495 -25.96 -32.69 4.42
C ILE A 495 -26.22 -33.49 3.15
N THR A 496 -25.93 -32.89 1.98
CA THR A 496 -26.01 -33.58 0.69
C THR A 496 -24.65 -33.66 0.02
N ASP A 497 -24.49 -34.62 -0.89
CA ASP A 497 -23.42 -34.56 -1.89
C ASP A 497 -23.60 -33.35 -2.84
N SER A 498 -22.65 -33.20 -3.79
CA SER A 498 -22.72 -32.20 -4.86
C SER A 498 -23.89 -32.39 -5.84
N ASN A 499 -24.59 -33.53 -5.76
CA ASN A 499 -25.74 -33.91 -6.59
C ASN A 499 -27.07 -33.92 -5.81
N LEU A 500 -27.13 -33.24 -4.65
CA LEU A 500 -28.36 -33.06 -3.85
C LEU A 500 -28.94 -34.37 -3.27
N ASN A 501 -28.12 -35.42 -3.16
CA ASN A 501 -28.47 -36.67 -2.47
C ASN A 501 -28.14 -36.55 -0.98
N LEU A 502 -29.10 -36.85 -0.10
CA LEU A 502 -28.93 -36.82 1.36
C LEU A 502 -27.88 -37.86 1.82
N LEU A 503 -26.95 -37.43 2.67
CA LEU A 503 -25.94 -38.28 3.34
C LEU A 503 -26.40 -38.80 4.71
N ASP A 504 -27.44 -38.20 5.28
CA ASP A 504 -28.20 -38.70 6.43
C ASP A 504 -29.68 -38.42 6.18
N THR A 505 -30.56 -39.37 6.48
CA THR A 505 -32.02 -39.22 6.36
C THR A 505 -32.66 -38.68 7.63
N ASN A 506 -31.95 -38.67 8.76
CA ASN A 506 -32.47 -38.24 10.04
C ASN A 506 -32.25 -36.73 10.26
N GLY A 507 -31.09 -36.23 9.82
CA GLY A 507 -30.64 -34.86 10.06
C GLY A 507 -30.00 -34.67 11.44
N PHE A 508 -29.58 -33.44 11.72
CA PHE A 508 -29.38 -32.91 13.07
C PHE A 508 -30.47 -31.87 13.34
N GLU A 509 -31.03 -31.86 14.55
CA GLU A 509 -32.22 -31.08 14.89
C GLU A 509 -32.13 -30.73 16.38
N ALA A 510 -32.29 -29.45 16.72
CA ALA A 510 -32.17 -28.97 18.10
C ALA A 510 -33.08 -27.77 18.37
N THR A 511 -34.04 -27.94 19.27
CA THR A 511 -34.80 -26.84 19.88
C THR A 511 -34.00 -26.29 21.07
N ILE A 512 -33.66 -25.00 21.05
CA ILE A 512 -32.78 -24.35 22.02
C ILE A 512 -33.60 -23.62 23.08
N HIS A 513 -33.26 -23.83 24.35
CA HIS A 513 -33.95 -23.17 25.46
C HIS A 513 -33.78 -21.64 25.42
N GLN A 514 -34.87 -20.92 25.68
CA GLN A 514 -34.84 -19.48 25.97
C GLN A 514 -35.73 -19.18 27.19
N PRO A 515 -35.33 -18.23 28.06
CA PRO A 515 -36.18 -17.75 29.14
C PRO A 515 -37.52 -17.23 28.62
N LYS A 516 -38.58 -17.35 29.44
CA LYS A 516 -39.91 -16.91 29.03
C LYS A 516 -39.95 -15.41 28.70
N GLU A 517 -39.16 -14.61 29.40
CA GLU A 517 -39.03 -13.16 29.19
C GLU A 517 -38.51 -12.82 27.79
N VAL A 518 -37.72 -13.71 27.17
CA VAL A 518 -37.26 -13.58 25.78
C VAL A 518 -38.39 -13.94 24.81
N MET A 519 -39.09 -15.06 25.06
CA MET A 519 -40.19 -15.51 24.20
C MET A 519 -41.40 -14.56 24.22
N ASP A 520 -41.75 -14.02 25.39
CA ASP A 520 -42.80 -13.00 25.57
C ASP A 520 -42.40 -11.64 24.95
N SER A 521 -41.12 -11.41 24.63
CA SER A 521 -40.62 -10.18 24.00
C SER A 521 -40.62 -10.20 22.46
N MET A 522 -40.97 -11.33 21.85
CA MET A 522 -41.07 -11.49 20.39
C MET A 522 -42.09 -10.53 19.76
N ASN A 523 -41.92 -10.24 18.47
CA ASN A 523 -42.96 -9.52 17.73
C ASN A 523 -44.20 -10.40 17.52
N GLN A 524 -45.38 -9.78 17.33
CA GLN A 524 -46.67 -10.48 17.25
C GLN A 524 -46.68 -11.61 16.20
N TRP A 525 -46.04 -11.43 15.03
CA TRP A 525 -45.99 -12.46 14.00
C TRP A 525 -45.23 -13.70 14.47
N CYS A 526 -44.08 -13.52 15.13
CA CYS A 526 -43.33 -14.64 15.73
C CYS A 526 -44.10 -15.31 16.89
N ILE A 527 -44.81 -14.53 17.73
CA ILE A 527 -45.68 -15.09 18.79
C ILE A 527 -46.76 -15.98 18.18
N ASP A 528 -47.47 -15.49 17.17
CA ASP A 528 -48.57 -16.21 16.52
C ASP A 528 -48.06 -17.44 15.75
N HIS A 529 -46.93 -17.32 15.04
CA HIS A 529 -46.35 -18.40 14.22
C HIS A 529 -45.79 -19.54 15.09
N HIS A 530 -44.91 -19.21 16.03
CA HIS A 530 -44.25 -20.19 16.90
C HIS A 530 -45.20 -20.75 17.96
N GLY A 531 -46.26 -20.00 18.29
CA GLY A 531 -47.40 -20.51 19.05
C GLY A 531 -48.22 -21.54 18.28
N ALA A 532 -48.48 -21.31 16.98
CA ALA A 532 -49.29 -22.20 16.14
C ALA A 532 -48.57 -23.50 15.75
N SER A 533 -47.26 -23.47 15.49
CA SER A 533 -46.45 -24.69 15.30
C SER A 533 -46.25 -25.47 16.60
N GLY A 534 -46.39 -24.80 17.76
CA GLY A 534 -46.09 -25.34 19.08
C GLY A 534 -44.63 -25.20 19.49
N LEU A 535 -43.77 -24.62 18.64
CA LEU A 535 -42.36 -24.35 18.90
C LEU A 535 -42.16 -23.54 20.19
N THR A 536 -42.98 -22.53 20.46
CA THR A 536 -42.89 -21.72 21.69
C THR A 536 -42.97 -22.57 22.96
N ARG A 537 -43.75 -23.67 22.96
CA ARG A 537 -43.77 -24.62 24.08
C ARG A 537 -42.50 -25.47 24.12
N ALA A 538 -42.08 -26.02 22.98
CA ALA A 538 -40.88 -26.86 22.90
C ALA A 538 -39.60 -26.11 23.34
N VAL A 539 -39.51 -24.81 23.06
CA VAL A 539 -38.42 -23.92 23.52
C VAL A 539 -38.42 -23.76 25.05
N LEU A 540 -39.60 -23.55 25.66
CA LEU A 540 -39.73 -23.41 27.11
C LEU A 540 -39.51 -24.75 27.85
N GLU A 541 -39.86 -25.87 27.22
CA GLU A 541 -39.67 -27.23 27.76
C GLU A 541 -38.27 -27.81 27.47
N SER A 542 -37.53 -27.26 26.50
CA SER A 542 -36.16 -27.68 26.19
C SER A 542 -35.19 -27.34 27.33
N THR A 543 -34.15 -28.16 27.47
CA THR A 543 -32.99 -27.91 28.34
C THR A 543 -31.70 -27.61 27.57
N THR A 544 -31.74 -27.66 26.23
CA THR A 544 -30.55 -27.55 25.37
C THR A 544 -30.06 -26.11 25.30
N THR A 545 -28.80 -25.86 25.68
CA THR A 545 -28.16 -24.55 25.52
C THR A 545 -27.73 -24.28 24.07
N ALA A 546 -27.51 -23.01 23.72
CA ALA A 546 -26.97 -22.64 22.41
C ALA A 546 -25.56 -23.22 22.19
N GLU A 547 -24.77 -23.34 23.26
CA GLU A 547 -23.44 -23.93 23.28
C GLU A 547 -23.47 -25.44 22.99
N GLU A 548 -24.42 -26.19 23.55
CA GLU A 548 -24.61 -27.61 23.28
C GLU A 548 -25.15 -27.84 21.85
N ALA A 549 -26.13 -27.05 21.42
CA ALA A 549 -26.66 -27.09 20.06
C ALA A 549 -25.58 -26.80 19.01
N ALA A 550 -24.72 -25.79 19.25
CA ALA A 550 -23.60 -25.46 18.36
C ALA A 550 -22.53 -26.56 18.32
N GLN A 551 -22.21 -27.18 19.47
CA GLN A 551 -21.25 -28.29 19.54
C GLN A 551 -21.79 -29.54 18.82
N GLY A 552 -23.06 -29.89 19.03
CA GLY A 552 -23.72 -31.00 18.34
C GLY A 552 -23.75 -30.79 16.82
N LEU A 553 -24.13 -29.59 16.37
CA LEU A 553 -24.14 -29.19 14.97
C LEU A 553 -22.74 -29.26 14.33
N LEU A 554 -21.71 -28.76 15.02
CA LEU A 554 -20.32 -28.84 14.54
C LEU A 554 -19.85 -30.30 14.42
N ALA A 555 -20.09 -31.13 15.43
CA ALA A 555 -19.71 -32.54 15.42
C ALA A 555 -20.43 -33.33 14.31
N TYR A 556 -21.72 -33.04 14.08
CA TYR A 556 -22.49 -33.60 12.98
C TYR A 556 -21.93 -33.18 11.61
N ILE A 557 -21.57 -31.90 11.43
CA ILE A 557 -20.94 -31.43 10.19
C ILE A 557 -19.56 -32.09 9.97
N GLN A 558 -18.73 -32.18 11.02
CA GLN A 558 -17.40 -32.81 10.96
C GLN A 558 -17.44 -34.30 10.59
N LYS A 559 -18.48 -35.04 11.00
CA LYS A 559 -18.71 -36.45 10.62
C LYS A 559 -18.77 -36.68 9.11
N TYR A 560 -19.28 -35.70 8.35
CA TYR A 560 -19.43 -35.78 6.88
C TYR A 560 -18.42 -34.91 6.11
N ILE A 561 -17.94 -33.84 6.73
CA ILE A 561 -16.99 -32.87 6.16
C ILE A 561 -15.80 -32.76 7.13
N PRO A 562 -14.88 -33.73 7.13
CA PRO A 562 -13.73 -33.76 8.04
C PRO A 562 -12.64 -32.74 7.70
N GLN A 563 -12.75 -32.04 6.56
CA GLN A 563 -11.82 -30.99 6.13
C GLN A 563 -12.47 -29.61 6.24
N GLU A 564 -11.82 -28.71 6.98
CA GLU A 564 -12.20 -27.31 7.08
C GLU A 564 -12.33 -26.61 5.72
N ARG A 565 -13.25 -25.64 5.64
CA ARG A 565 -13.52 -24.76 4.50
C ARG A 565 -13.92 -25.47 3.19
N THR A 566 -14.24 -26.77 3.24
CA THR A 566 -14.75 -27.54 2.10
C THR A 566 -16.26 -27.39 1.92
N GLY A 567 -17.06 -27.67 2.97
CA GLY A 567 -18.53 -27.67 2.88
C GLY A 567 -19.13 -26.28 2.68
N VAL A 568 -20.18 -26.15 1.85
CA VAL A 568 -20.85 -24.87 1.56
C VAL A 568 -22.23 -24.83 2.22
N LEU A 569 -22.50 -23.77 2.98
CA LEU A 569 -23.82 -23.50 3.58
C LEU A 569 -24.90 -23.31 2.49
N ALA A 570 -26.03 -24.00 2.60
CA ALA A 570 -27.12 -24.03 1.63
C ALA A 570 -28.49 -23.87 2.32
N GLY A 571 -29.48 -23.37 1.58
CA GLY A 571 -30.85 -23.16 2.07
C GLY A 571 -31.59 -22.07 1.28
N ASN A 572 -32.88 -21.85 1.56
CA ASN A 572 -33.63 -20.73 1.00
C ASN A 572 -33.35 -19.46 1.82
N SER A 573 -32.86 -18.39 1.19
CA SER A 573 -32.56 -17.12 1.86
C SER A 573 -31.49 -17.23 2.98
N VAL A 574 -30.65 -18.27 2.93
CA VAL A 574 -29.70 -18.70 3.98
C VAL A 574 -28.62 -17.66 4.36
N HIS A 575 -28.63 -16.49 3.73
CA HIS A 575 -27.92 -15.32 4.20
C HIS A 575 -28.50 -14.74 5.51
N ALA A 576 -29.77 -15.01 5.84
CA ALA A 576 -30.42 -14.63 7.08
C ALA A 576 -29.90 -15.48 8.27
N ASP A 577 -30.02 -16.81 8.18
CA ASP A 577 -29.51 -17.79 9.15
C ASP A 577 -28.03 -17.56 9.41
N LYS A 578 -27.25 -17.38 8.33
CA LYS A 578 -25.84 -17.04 8.39
C LYS A 578 -25.55 -15.78 9.23
N ALA A 579 -26.43 -14.79 9.23
CA ALA A 579 -26.24 -13.56 9.99
C ALA A 579 -26.33 -13.79 11.51
N PHE A 580 -27.07 -14.81 11.95
CA PHE A 580 -27.07 -15.33 13.32
C PHE A 580 -25.89 -16.30 13.56
N LEU A 581 -25.69 -17.28 12.68
CA LEU A 581 -24.69 -18.35 12.85
C LEU A 581 -23.22 -17.85 12.90
N VAL A 582 -22.90 -16.67 12.34
CA VAL A 582 -21.56 -16.06 12.45
C VAL A 582 -21.28 -15.42 13.83
N ARG A 583 -22.16 -15.59 14.81
CA ARG A 583 -22.14 -14.96 16.14
C ARG A 583 -22.23 -16.00 17.26
N GLY A 584 -21.86 -15.58 18.48
CA GLY A 584 -22.04 -16.36 19.71
C GLY A 584 -21.48 -17.79 19.61
N ALA A 585 -22.21 -18.73 20.21
CA ALA A 585 -21.88 -20.15 20.25
C ALA A 585 -21.67 -20.79 18.87
N TYR A 586 -22.38 -20.33 17.83
CA TYR A 586 -22.40 -20.95 16.50
C TYR A 586 -21.22 -20.57 15.61
N LYS A 587 -20.43 -19.56 15.98
CA LYS A 587 -19.29 -19.08 15.18
C LYS A 587 -18.33 -20.22 14.74
N PRO A 588 -17.97 -21.23 15.56
CA PRO A 588 -17.11 -22.34 15.14
C PRO A 588 -17.67 -23.15 13.96
N VAL A 589 -19.00 -23.28 13.82
CA VAL A 589 -19.64 -23.90 12.65
C VAL A 589 -19.34 -23.09 11.39
N MET A 590 -19.49 -21.77 11.46
CA MET A 590 -19.16 -20.87 10.35
C MET A 590 -17.66 -20.68 10.12
N ASP A 591 -16.82 -21.07 11.08
CA ASP A 591 -15.38 -21.23 10.89
C ASP A 591 -15.02 -22.57 10.23
N TRP A 592 -15.80 -23.63 10.44
CA TRP A 592 -15.61 -24.90 9.73
C TRP A 592 -16.06 -24.83 8.26
N LEU A 593 -17.17 -24.13 7.98
CA LEU A 593 -17.74 -24.02 6.63
C LEU A 593 -16.98 -23.05 5.72
N HIS A 594 -17.14 -23.24 4.41
CA HIS A 594 -16.64 -22.32 3.39
C HIS A 594 -17.38 -20.97 3.43
N TYR A 595 -16.70 -19.89 3.05
CA TYR A 595 -17.24 -18.52 3.19
C TYR A 595 -18.43 -18.19 2.27
N ARG A 596 -18.67 -18.98 1.21
CA ARG A 596 -19.79 -18.79 0.26
C ARG A 596 -21.10 -19.35 0.82
N ILE A 597 -22.19 -19.17 0.09
CA ILE A 597 -23.48 -19.82 0.32
C ILE A 597 -24.05 -20.33 -1.02
N MET A 598 -24.91 -21.34 -0.95
CA MET A 598 -25.76 -21.83 -2.04
C MET A 598 -27.22 -21.46 -1.71
N ASP A 599 -27.59 -20.21 -1.99
CA ASP A 599 -28.90 -19.66 -1.64
C ASP A 599 -29.94 -19.96 -2.73
N VAL A 600 -30.88 -20.86 -2.44
CA VAL A 600 -31.94 -21.30 -3.37
C VAL A 600 -32.85 -20.15 -3.77
N SER A 601 -33.06 -19.17 -2.88
CA SER A 601 -33.86 -17.97 -3.18
C SER A 601 -33.20 -17.08 -4.24
N THR A 602 -31.89 -17.19 -4.45
CA THR A 602 -31.22 -16.53 -5.59
C THR A 602 -31.63 -17.14 -6.94
N LEU A 603 -31.79 -18.47 -7.02
CA LEU A 603 -32.27 -19.14 -8.23
C LEU A 603 -33.77 -18.89 -8.44
N LYS A 604 -34.56 -18.84 -7.37
CA LYS A 604 -35.98 -18.45 -7.37
C LYS A 604 -36.19 -17.05 -7.97
N GLU A 605 -35.40 -16.06 -7.50
CA GLU A 605 -35.48 -14.70 -8.01
C GLU A 605 -34.93 -14.55 -9.45
N ALA A 606 -34.00 -15.41 -9.88
CA ALA A 606 -33.59 -15.49 -11.29
C ALA A 606 -34.71 -16.09 -12.17
N ALA A 607 -35.29 -17.21 -11.77
CA ALA A 607 -36.41 -17.86 -12.46
C ALA A 607 -37.61 -16.90 -12.61
N ARG A 608 -38.00 -16.20 -11.54
CA ARG A 608 -39.04 -15.16 -11.54
C ARG A 608 -38.83 -13.98 -12.50
N ARG A 609 -37.64 -13.82 -13.10
CA ARG A 609 -37.31 -12.72 -14.02
C ARG A 609 -36.90 -13.19 -15.42
N TRP A 610 -36.39 -14.42 -15.55
CA TRP A 610 -35.77 -14.93 -16.78
C TRP A 610 -36.22 -16.34 -17.18
N GLY A 611 -36.98 -17.04 -16.32
CA GLY A 611 -37.65 -18.29 -16.68
C GLY A 611 -38.87 -18.04 -17.56
N SER A 612 -39.34 -19.07 -18.25
CA SER A 612 -40.62 -19.05 -18.96
C SER A 612 -41.77 -19.37 -18.01
N ASP A 613 -43.01 -19.11 -18.44
CA ASP A 613 -44.20 -19.33 -17.62
C ASP A 613 -44.35 -20.81 -17.21
N GLU A 614 -43.98 -21.78 -18.07
CA GLU A 614 -44.00 -23.21 -17.73
C GLU A 614 -42.98 -23.57 -16.63
N MET A 615 -41.86 -22.83 -16.55
CA MET A 615 -40.88 -22.98 -15.46
C MET A 615 -41.41 -22.39 -14.14
N LEU A 616 -42.27 -21.39 -14.20
CA LEU A 616 -42.88 -20.78 -13.01
C LEU A 616 -44.07 -21.62 -12.50
N GLU A 617 -44.88 -22.17 -13.39
CA GLU A 617 -45.97 -23.10 -13.04
C GLU A 617 -45.45 -24.44 -12.49
N GLY A 618 -44.30 -24.91 -12.97
CA GLY A 618 -43.70 -26.18 -12.56
C GLY A 618 -42.92 -26.18 -11.24
N VAL A 619 -42.70 -25.02 -10.60
CA VAL A 619 -41.97 -24.97 -9.31
C VAL A 619 -42.72 -25.78 -8.24
N PRO A 620 -42.03 -26.64 -7.46
CA PRO A 620 -42.65 -27.35 -6.35
C PRO A 620 -43.38 -26.40 -5.39
N LYS A 621 -44.67 -26.66 -5.15
CA LYS A 621 -45.46 -25.87 -4.19
C LYS A 621 -45.09 -26.30 -2.78
N LYS A 622 -44.51 -25.38 -2.01
CA LYS A 622 -44.28 -25.57 -0.57
C LYS A 622 -45.59 -25.94 0.14
N LYS A 623 -45.53 -26.90 1.05
CA LYS A 623 -46.69 -27.33 1.86
C LYS A 623 -46.90 -26.43 3.09
N TYR A 624 -45.85 -25.72 3.52
CA TYR A 624 -45.85 -24.90 4.74
C TYR A 624 -46.27 -25.72 5.97
N SER A 625 -45.55 -26.82 6.26
CA SER A 625 -45.80 -27.65 7.45
C SER A 625 -45.15 -27.10 8.73
N HIS A 626 -44.49 -25.93 8.67
CA HIS A 626 -44.01 -25.16 9.82
C HIS A 626 -43.05 -25.92 10.75
N THR A 627 -42.11 -26.66 10.17
CA THR A 627 -40.93 -27.21 10.88
C THR A 627 -39.68 -27.01 10.02
N ALA A 628 -38.56 -26.60 10.64
CA ALA A 628 -37.31 -26.34 9.92
C ALA A 628 -36.81 -27.56 9.12
N LYS A 629 -37.16 -28.76 9.60
CA LYS A 629 -36.90 -30.05 8.93
C LYS A 629 -37.59 -30.21 7.59
N ASP A 630 -38.90 -29.99 7.55
CA ASP A 630 -39.66 -30.07 6.29
C ASP A 630 -39.24 -28.93 5.35
N ASP A 631 -39.02 -27.72 5.87
CA ASP A 631 -38.64 -26.58 5.05
C ASP A 631 -37.25 -26.75 4.40
N ILE A 632 -36.27 -27.40 5.05
CA ILE A 632 -35.02 -27.86 4.41
C ILE A 632 -35.28 -28.87 3.31
N LEU A 633 -36.11 -29.90 3.55
CA LEU A 633 -36.37 -30.94 2.57
C LEU A 633 -37.10 -30.38 1.33
N GLU A 634 -38.03 -29.44 1.51
CA GLU A 634 -38.64 -28.69 0.41
C GLU A 634 -37.62 -27.77 -0.30
N SER A 635 -36.67 -27.17 0.41
CA SER A 635 -35.58 -26.38 -0.18
C SER A 635 -34.63 -27.23 -1.05
N ILE A 636 -34.38 -28.48 -0.66
CA ILE A 636 -33.58 -29.44 -1.43
C ILE A 636 -34.31 -29.86 -2.71
N GLU A 637 -35.61 -30.15 -2.65
CA GLU A 637 -36.40 -30.48 -3.85
C GLU A 637 -36.60 -29.28 -4.79
N GLU A 638 -36.77 -28.07 -4.25
CA GLU A 638 -36.77 -26.83 -5.04
C GLU A 638 -35.41 -26.61 -5.74
N MET A 639 -34.30 -26.88 -5.05
CA MET A 639 -32.96 -26.83 -5.65
C MET A 639 -32.75 -27.89 -6.75
N LYS A 640 -33.29 -29.12 -6.57
CA LYS A 640 -33.28 -30.16 -7.63
C LYS A 640 -34.07 -29.72 -8.85
N TYR A 641 -35.25 -29.12 -8.65
CA TYR A 641 -36.04 -28.55 -9.74
C TYR A 641 -35.25 -27.48 -10.51
N TYR A 642 -34.66 -26.50 -9.82
CA TYR A 642 -33.84 -25.48 -10.48
C TYR A 642 -32.58 -26.04 -11.14
N ARG A 643 -31.94 -27.09 -10.59
CA ARG A 643 -30.83 -27.79 -11.25
C ARG A 643 -31.25 -28.34 -12.61
N LYS A 644 -32.38 -29.06 -12.64
CA LYS A 644 -32.92 -29.67 -13.86
C LYS A 644 -33.27 -28.61 -14.91
N GLN A 645 -34.06 -27.60 -14.53
CA GLN A 645 -34.58 -26.63 -15.49
C GLN A 645 -33.54 -25.60 -15.98
N LEU A 646 -32.68 -25.07 -15.09
CA LEU A 646 -31.74 -24.00 -15.45
C LEU A 646 -30.41 -24.52 -16.02
N PHE A 647 -30.03 -25.77 -15.73
CA PHE A 647 -28.72 -26.32 -16.08
C PHE A 647 -28.77 -27.64 -16.86
N GLY A 648 -29.96 -28.15 -17.19
CA GLY A 648 -30.13 -29.34 -18.04
C GLY A 648 -29.52 -30.61 -17.44
N ARG A 649 -29.55 -30.76 -16.11
CA ARG A 649 -29.06 -31.95 -15.40
C ARG A 649 -30.14 -32.55 -14.50
N ASP A 650 -30.61 -33.73 -14.90
CA ASP A 650 -31.25 -34.69 -14.00
C ASP A 650 -30.36 -35.02 -12.79
#